data_AF-A0A6P8JRF3-F1
#
_entry.id   AF-A0A6P8JRF3-F1
#
_cell.length_a   1.000
_cell.length_b   1.000
_cell.length_c   1.000
_cell.angle_alpha   90.00
_cell.angle_beta   90.00
_cell.angle_gamma   90.00
#
_symmetry.space_group_name_H-M   'P 1'
#
loop_
_entity.id
_entity.type
_entity.pdbx_description
1 polymer ?
#
loop_
_entity_poly.entity_id
_entity_poly.type
_entity_poly.pdbx_seq_one_letter_code
_entity_poly.pdbx_strand_id
1 'polypeptide(L)'
;MAWMALGALASGFVLQRLLGVDQPANKVLEIKSEALGTLQVLARDDAMVLFAPPFNSSNEKRAVYEIILQRPTSDSNTTSFSLYRSPVQQEAEERFNAFLQRLPVFVSIVKEYYNVNGLQKACDALADNPSWTLSHLIAYFNLVDYISNPKMLQCVDQADAASLMSPFQLAIKQGHMEMVKALLPLSKLEHLDINSNSVFHYAASTTKEIINLITDKSTVNLNHLNSDGYTPLHVACLADKPENVKALLLAGANVNLNAKDIRKVYKTSAPTTVSSFLRTNVSKLYTQDMKYGGTPLHWCSSRETLHALIMEGCNVNATNFDGRTALHVMVARNRFECVVTLLAHDAEIDVLDKDGNAALHIAIEKKLVPIVQCLVVFGCDINLKNKDDKTPRHMVGNDASGNKDDEILYILHSVGAKRCKDTGSKCPPGCNAKGSYNGIPPEAPESVEQREHIENMLATTSRQMMGGFLNAAANGILEKQQPAQKPVVVDTEKELKGQSIMDALLGMFTTKVNADEMKKENSSDSLGSGSQKSAVSSPEQLPSPTSPIAAEIGDKPYGRGRLLCLDGGGIRGLVLVQMLLEIEKLSRTPIIHMFDWIAGTSTGGILALALGCGKTMRQCMGLYLRMKEQCFVGSRPYNSEFFESILKDNLGEFNVMTDIKHPKIMVTGVMADRKPVDLHLFRNYTSASDILGIVTPINNRRIPPPQPSEQLVWRAARATGAAPSYFRAFGRFLDGGLIANNPTLDAMTEIHEYNMALRNAGRESEAIPVSVVMSLGTGHIPVTELKDIDVFRPESIWDTAKLAYGISTIGNLLVDQATCSDGRVVDRARAWCSTIGIPYFRFNPQLSEDIAMDEKDDQKLVNMLWHTKAYMHANRNKIIEMINFLK
;
A
#
# COMPACT_ATOMS: atom_id res chain seq x y z
N MET A 1 52.99 67.43 47.69
CA MET A 1 52.86 68.13 48.98
C MET A 1 51.72 67.48 49.73
N ALA A 2 52.08 66.60 50.66
CA ALA A 2 51.17 65.92 51.55
C ALA A 2 50.54 66.89 52.57
N TRP A 3 49.60 66.33 53.34
CA TRP A 3 48.98 66.80 54.60
C TRP A 3 47.53 67.26 54.44
N MET A 4 46.55 66.38 54.70
CA MET A 4 46.12 65.88 56.01
C MET A 4 45.21 66.88 56.73
N ALA A 5 43.91 66.59 56.78
CA ALA A 5 43.09 66.62 58.00
C ALA A 5 41.63 66.27 57.67
N LEU A 6 41.27 65.00 57.92
CA LEU A 6 39.99 64.51 58.46
C LEU A 6 39.72 63.07 57.99
N GLY A 7 40.60 62.17 58.44
CA GLY A 7 40.17 60.81 58.74
C GLY A 7 39.51 60.84 60.12
N ALA A 8 38.19 60.77 60.15
CA ALA A 8 37.34 60.27 61.24
C ALA A 8 35.87 60.54 60.84
N LEU A 9 35.00 59.51 60.96
CA LEU A 9 33.55 59.53 60.69
C LEU A 9 33.10 59.29 59.24
N ALA A 10 33.51 58.17 58.65
CA ALA A 10 32.80 57.58 57.50
C ALA A 10 31.96 56.36 57.96
N SER A 11 30.97 56.59 58.82
CA SER A 11 29.85 55.67 59.10
C SER A 11 28.84 55.74 57.94
N GLY A 12 29.29 55.39 56.73
CA GLY A 12 28.54 55.50 55.47
C GLY A 12 27.64 54.30 55.15
N PHE A 13 26.83 53.81 56.11
CA PHE A 13 25.78 52.80 55.83
C PHE A 13 24.35 53.28 56.15
N VAL A 14 24.20 54.50 56.68
CA VAL A 14 22.89 55.13 56.90
C VAL A 14 22.42 55.95 55.68
N LEU A 15 23.32 56.26 54.74
CA LEU A 15 23.01 57.11 53.57
C LEU A 15 22.17 56.42 52.48
N GLN A 16 22.08 55.09 52.44
CA GLN A 16 21.36 54.38 51.37
C GLN A 16 19.84 54.32 51.58
N ARG A 17 19.34 54.54 52.81
CA ARG A 17 17.92 54.79 53.11
C ARG A 17 17.51 56.25 52.86
N LEU A 18 18.47 57.15 52.63
CA LEU A 18 18.28 58.60 52.53
C LEU A 18 18.38 59.13 51.09
N LEU A 19 19.11 58.46 50.20
CA LEU A 19 19.15 58.76 48.77
C LEU A 19 18.28 57.75 48.01
N GLY A 20 17.08 58.20 47.61
CA GLY A 20 16.05 57.41 46.94
C GLY A 20 16.50 56.79 45.62
N VAL A 21 17.09 55.61 45.71
CA VAL A 21 17.15 54.65 44.61
C VAL A 21 16.24 53.50 45.03
N ASP A 22 15.03 53.46 44.50
CA ASP A 22 14.07 52.36 44.73
C ASP A 22 14.70 51.05 44.23
N GLN A 23 15.35 50.32 45.14
CA GLN A 23 15.86 48.99 44.83
C GLN A 23 14.65 48.04 44.71
N PRO A 24 14.63 47.14 43.71
CA PRO A 24 13.49 46.24 43.52
C PRO A 24 13.21 45.41 44.78
N ALA A 25 11.92 45.14 45.02
CA ALA A 25 11.43 44.37 46.16
C ALA A 25 12.15 43.02 46.35
N ASN A 26 12.47 42.34 45.24
CA ASN A 26 13.10 41.02 45.21
C ASN A 26 14.64 41.04 45.28
N LYS A 27 15.27 42.22 45.32
CA LYS A 27 16.74 42.29 45.26
C LYS A 27 17.37 42.02 46.61
N VAL A 28 18.24 41.02 46.70
CA VAL A 28 18.98 40.69 47.91
C VAL A 28 20.02 41.78 48.18
N LEU A 29 20.04 42.31 49.41
CA LEU A 29 20.97 43.36 49.85
C LEU A 29 21.71 42.92 51.11
N GLU A 30 22.97 43.29 51.24
CA GLU A 30 23.72 43.14 52.49
C GLU A 30 23.47 44.37 53.40
N ILE A 31 23.07 44.12 54.64
CA ILE A 31 22.67 45.15 55.61
C ILE A 31 23.42 44.97 56.93
N LYS A 32 23.66 46.05 57.69
CA LYS A 32 24.28 45.98 59.02
C LYS A 32 23.23 45.65 60.09
N SER A 33 23.57 44.72 60.98
CA SER A 33 22.64 44.18 61.99
C SER A 33 22.23 45.21 63.05
N GLU A 34 23.04 46.26 63.26
CA GLU A 34 22.73 47.40 64.15
C GLU A 34 21.46 48.15 63.71
N ALA A 35 21.15 48.16 62.41
CA ALA A 35 19.97 48.85 61.86
C ALA A 35 18.64 48.10 62.12
N LEU A 36 18.71 46.87 62.64
CA LEU A 36 17.56 45.97 62.82
C LEU A 36 17.00 45.94 64.24
N GLY A 37 17.80 46.36 65.23
CA GLY A 37 17.40 46.33 66.64
C GLY A 37 16.24 47.26 67.02
N THR A 38 15.78 48.12 66.10
CA THR A 38 14.70 49.09 66.31
C THR A 38 13.37 48.68 65.66
N LEU A 39 13.34 47.57 64.91
CA LEU A 39 12.16 47.11 64.18
C LEU A 39 11.40 46.03 64.96
N GLN A 40 10.07 46.05 64.88
CA GLN A 40 9.23 45.02 65.51
C GLN A 40 9.34 43.71 64.72
N VAL A 41 9.55 42.61 65.42
CA VAL A 41 9.56 41.25 64.86
C VAL A 41 8.12 40.73 64.76
N LEU A 42 7.69 40.33 63.56
CA LEU A 42 6.38 39.71 63.32
C LEU A 42 6.45 38.18 63.38
N ALA A 43 7.48 37.61 62.76
CA ALA A 43 7.74 36.18 62.76
C ALA A 43 9.25 35.93 62.82
N ARG A 44 9.66 34.89 63.56
CA ARG A 44 11.06 34.54 63.77
C ARG A 44 11.26 33.04 63.75
N ASP A 45 12.32 32.64 63.07
CA ASP A 45 12.93 31.31 63.09
C ASP A 45 14.44 31.45 63.29
N ASP A 46 15.13 30.37 63.66
CA ASP A 46 16.51 30.40 64.16
C ASP A 46 17.50 31.19 63.28
N ALA A 47 17.28 31.21 61.95
CA ALA A 47 18.12 31.93 61.00
C ALA A 47 17.42 33.05 60.20
N MET A 48 16.08 33.15 60.24
CA MET A 48 15.32 34.07 59.38
C MET A 48 14.23 34.82 60.16
N VAL A 49 14.08 36.12 59.90
CA VAL A 49 13.18 37.01 60.65
C VAL A 49 12.38 37.91 59.70
N LEU A 50 11.08 38.04 59.93
CA LEU A 50 10.20 39.01 59.27
C LEU A 50 9.98 40.21 60.20
N PHE A 51 10.33 41.40 59.72
CA PHE A 51 10.17 42.65 60.46
C PHE A 51 9.00 43.47 59.93
N ALA A 52 8.27 44.11 60.85
CA ALA A 52 7.28 45.15 60.54
C ALA A 52 7.97 46.50 60.28
N PRO A 53 7.33 47.40 59.52
CA PRO A 53 7.78 48.78 59.41
C PRO A 53 7.75 49.49 60.78
N PRO A 54 8.62 50.50 61.02
CA PRO A 54 8.67 51.22 62.29
C PRO A 54 7.38 52.02 62.55
N PHE A 55 6.86 51.97 63.78
CA PHE A 55 5.58 52.56 64.21
C PHE A 55 5.46 54.10 64.10
N ASN A 56 6.49 54.84 63.68
CA ASN A 56 6.51 56.31 63.68
C ASN A 56 7.31 56.92 62.52
N SER A 57 6.86 56.73 61.28
CA SER A 57 7.31 57.55 60.14
C SER A 57 6.11 58.25 59.51
N SER A 58 6.08 59.58 59.61
CA SER A 58 5.09 60.49 59.01
C SER A 58 5.11 60.52 57.47
N ASN A 59 5.61 59.47 56.83
CA ASN A 59 5.67 59.25 55.39
C ASN A 59 5.16 57.83 55.09
N GLU A 60 3.84 57.67 54.92
CA GLU A 60 3.16 56.42 54.57
C GLU A 60 3.73 55.75 53.29
N LYS A 61 4.44 56.50 52.44
CA LYS A 61 5.05 56.01 51.19
C LYS A 61 6.29 55.12 51.36
N ARG A 62 6.78 54.85 52.58
CA ARG A 62 8.05 54.11 52.82
C ARG A 62 7.98 53.00 53.88
N ALA A 63 6.79 52.66 54.37
CA ALA A 63 6.61 51.54 55.30
C ALA A 63 6.65 50.21 54.53
N VAL A 64 7.74 49.44 54.69
CA VAL A 64 7.90 48.12 54.07
C VAL A 64 8.19 47.05 55.12
N TYR A 65 7.53 45.91 54.98
CA TYR A 65 7.86 44.66 55.66
C TYR A 65 9.11 44.07 55.01
N GLU A 66 10.06 43.60 55.83
CA GLU A 66 11.38 43.18 55.37
C GLU A 66 11.74 41.77 55.89
N ILE A 67 12.06 40.85 54.98
CA ILE A 67 12.51 39.48 55.31
C ILE A 67 14.04 39.47 55.37
N ILE A 68 14.60 39.01 56.49
CA ILE A 68 16.03 39.06 56.74
C ILE A 68 16.57 37.69 57.14
N LEU A 69 17.69 37.31 56.53
CA LEU A 69 18.48 36.12 56.86
C LEU A 69 19.72 36.55 57.66
N GLN A 70 19.86 36.01 58.87
CA GLN A 70 20.91 36.38 59.82
C GLN A 70 22.16 35.51 59.64
N ARG A 71 23.35 36.13 59.69
CA ARG A 71 24.61 35.37 59.71
C ARG A 71 24.84 34.71 61.08
N PRO A 72 25.35 33.46 61.11
CA PRO A 72 25.76 32.83 62.36
C PRO A 72 26.79 33.71 63.08
N THR A 73 26.66 33.83 64.40
CA THR A 73 27.43 34.74 65.28
C THR A 73 28.94 34.45 65.38
N SER A 74 29.48 33.53 64.59
CA SER A 74 30.90 33.15 64.58
C SER A 74 31.78 34.02 63.65
N ASP A 75 31.19 34.82 62.76
CA ASP A 75 31.91 35.68 61.83
C ASP A 75 32.04 37.11 62.39
N SER A 76 33.23 37.71 62.29
CA SER A 76 33.54 39.07 62.78
C SER A 76 32.80 40.22 62.06
N ASN A 77 31.91 39.90 61.11
CA ASN A 77 31.13 40.86 60.36
C ASN A 77 29.68 40.86 60.83
N THR A 78 29.23 41.97 61.42
CA THR A 78 27.85 42.20 61.89
C THR A 78 26.85 42.43 60.75
N THR A 79 27.00 41.79 59.60
CA THR A 79 26.10 41.98 58.44
C THR A 79 25.11 40.81 58.27
N SER A 80 23.87 41.14 57.89
CA SER A 80 22.77 40.24 57.58
C SER A 80 22.31 40.47 56.14
N PHE A 81 21.48 39.59 55.57
CA PHE A 81 20.96 39.76 54.21
C PHE A 81 19.47 40.09 54.22
N SER A 82 19.11 41.20 53.58
CA SER A 82 17.72 41.58 53.29
C SER A 82 17.29 40.88 52.00
N LEU A 83 16.35 39.93 52.11
CA LEU A 83 15.95 39.04 51.03
C LEU A 83 14.77 39.57 50.21
N TYR A 84 13.79 40.19 50.86
CA TYR A 84 12.57 40.67 50.23
C TYR A 84 11.95 41.84 51.01
N ARG A 85 11.32 42.77 50.29
CA ARG A 85 10.66 43.96 50.85
C ARG A 85 9.29 44.17 50.18
N SER A 86 8.20 44.26 50.96
CA SER A 86 6.86 44.60 50.43
C SER A 86 6.15 45.61 51.33
N PRO A 87 5.36 46.56 50.76
CA PRO A 87 4.46 47.40 51.56
C PRO A 87 3.23 46.64 52.09
N VAL A 88 2.94 45.43 51.59
CA VAL A 88 1.79 44.61 51.96
C VAL A 88 2.21 43.49 52.91
N GLN A 89 1.58 43.41 54.08
CA GLN A 89 1.89 42.41 55.10
C GLN A 89 1.66 40.97 54.59
N GLN A 90 0.51 40.72 53.97
CA GLN A 90 0.13 39.39 53.50
C GLN A 90 1.14 38.83 52.48
N GLU A 91 1.59 39.65 51.51
CA GLU A 91 2.61 39.23 50.53
C GLU A 91 3.94 38.88 51.21
N ALA A 92 4.34 39.68 52.21
CA ALA A 92 5.56 39.42 52.96
C ALA A 92 5.47 38.15 53.80
N GLU A 93 4.31 37.85 54.40
CA GLU A 93 4.07 36.61 55.16
C GLU A 93 4.04 35.37 54.25
N GLU A 94 3.37 35.44 53.10
CA GLU A 94 3.35 34.36 52.09
C GLU A 94 4.77 34.06 51.59
N ARG A 95 5.54 35.11 51.28
CA ARG A 95 6.95 35.00 50.85
C ARG A 95 7.86 34.47 51.96
N PHE A 96 7.64 34.92 53.19
CA PHE A 96 8.37 34.43 54.36
C PHE A 96 8.16 32.94 54.56
N ASN A 97 6.92 32.46 54.49
CA ASN A 97 6.59 31.04 54.62
C ASN A 97 7.21 30.20 53.49
N ALA A 98 7.25 30.71 52.26
CA ALA A 98 7.89 30.04 51.13
C ALA A 98 9.40 29.83 51.36
N PHE A 99 10.10 30.87 51.85
CA PHE A 99 11.53 30.80 52.11
C PHE A 99 11.89 30.01 53.36
N LEU A 100 11.07 30.13 54.42
CA LEU A 100 11.40 29.73 55.78
C LEU A 100 11.84 28.27 55.90
N GLN A 101 11.09 27.36 55.30
CA GLN A 101 11.35 25.92 55.45
C GLN A 101 12.54 25.42 54.62
N ARG A 102 12.97 26.16 53.59
CA ARG A 102 13.90 25.67 52.56
C ARG A 102 15.19 26.47 52.50
N LEU A 103 15.10 27.80 52.45
CA LEU A 103 16.23 28.67 52.17
C LEU A 103 17.31 28.61 53.27
N PRO A 104 17.00 28.69 54.58
CA PRO A 104 18.02 28.56 55.63
C PRO A 104 18.71 27.19 55.62
N VAL A 105 17.95 26.12 55.40
CA VAL A 105 18.48 24.75 55.32
C VAL A 105 19.37 24.59 54.09
N PHE A 106 18.95 25.12 52.94
CA PHE A 106 19.70 25.08 51.69
C PHE A 106 21.06 25.75 51.81
N VAL A 107 21.13 26.97 52.34
CA VAL A 107 22.41 27.69 52.47
C VAL A 107 23.30 27.15 53.58
N SER A 108 22.73 26.48 54.59
CA SER A 108 23.53 25.77 55.60
C SER A 108 24.28 24.58 54.99
N ILE A 109 23.72 23.97 53.94
CA ILE A 109 24.29 22.84 53.22
C ILE A 109 25.24 23.35 52.12
N VAL A 110 24.76 24.28 51.29
CA VAL A 110 25.46 24.84 50.15
C VAL A 110 26.03 26.21 50.52
N LYS A 111 27.13 26.21 51.30
CA LYS A 111 27.74 27.43 51.84
C LYS A 111 28.16 28.43 50.75
N GLU A 112 28.44 27.95 49.54
CA GLU A 112 28.77 28.79 48.37
C GLU A 112 27.62 29.71 47.94
N TYR A 113 26.37 29.35 48.26
CA TYR A 113 25.21 30.20 47.97
C TYR A 113 24.97 31.25 49.05
N TYR A 114 25.77 31.25 50.13
CA TYR A 114 25.66 32.19 51.24
C TYR A 114 26.33 33.56 50.96
N ASN A 115 26.01 34.13 49.81
CA ASN A 115 26.39 35.47 49.39
C ASN A 115 25.23 36.13 48.63
N VAL A 116 25.33 37.43 48.36
CA VAL A 116 24.24 38.20 47.73
C VAL A 116 23.75 37.57 46.42
N ASN A 117 24.66 37.10 45.56
CA ASN A 117 24.31 36.53 44.25
C ASN A 117 23.68 35.14 44.37
N GLY A 118 24.22 34.27 45.22
CA GLY A 118 23.68 32.93 45.48
C GLY A 118 22.30 32.98 46.13
N LEU A 119 22.14 33.84 47.13
CA LEU A 119 20.85 34.08 47.79
C LEU A 119 19.82 34.66 46.82
N GLN A 120 20.22 35.59 45.94
CA GLN A 120 19.33 36.12 44.91
C GLN A 120 18.76 35.00 44.04
N LYS A 121 19.64 34.15 43.49
CA LYS A 121 19.22 33.01 42.66
C LYS A 121 18.29 32.05 43.39
N ALA A 122 18.59 31.72 44.64
CA ALA A 122 17.78 30.82 45.44
C ALA A 122 16.41 31.43 45.80
N CYS A 123 16.38 32.72 46.14
CA CYS A 123 15.14 33.45 46.41
C CYS A 123 14.27 33.55 45.15
N ASP A 124 14.87 33.82 43.98
CA ASP A 124 14.16 33.88 42.70
C ASP A 124 13.60 32.50 42.31
N ALA A 125 14.34 31.41 42.53
CA ALA A 125 13.84 30.06 42.26
C ALA A 125 12.64 29.69 43.15
N LEU A 126 12.73 29.99 44.45
CA LEU A 126 11.65 29.75 45.42
C LEU A 126 10.47 30.72 45.25
N ALA A 127 10.72 31.90 44.69
CA ALA A 127 9.68 32.85 44.31
C ALA A 127 8.74 32.28 43.26
N ASP A 128 9.35 31.74 42.20
CA ASP A 128 8.64 31.20 41.05
C ASP A 128 8.04 29.82 41.39
N ASN A 129 8.64 29.11 42.36
CA ASN A 129 8.23 27.77 42.74
C ASN A 129 8.21 27.57 44.28
N PRO A 130 7.19 28.11 44.98
CA PRO A 130 7.14 28.11 46.45
C PRO A 130 7.11 26.72 47.10
N SER A 131 6.63 25.70 46.37
CA SER A 131 6.48 24.33 46.86
C SER A 131 7.70 23.44 46.65
N TRP A 132 8.76 23.93 46.00
CA TRP A 132 9.97 23.16 45.75
C TRP A 132 10.64 22.66 47.04
N THR A 133 11.08 21.41 47.01
CA THR A 133 11.86 20.80 48.10
C THR A 133 13.34 21.14 47.98
N LEU A 134 14.13 20.79 49.00
CA LEU A 134 15.58 20.92 48.96
C LEU A 134 16.18 20.16 47.77
N SER A 135 15.66 18.97 47.46
CA SER A 135 16.08 18.16 46.31
C SER A 135 15.76 18.83 44.97
N HIS A 136 14.63 19.54 44.85
CA HIS A 136 14.31 20.33 43.65
C HIS A 136 15.32 21.46 43.44
N LEU A 137 15.69 22.21 44.50
CA LEU A 137 16.70 23.27 44.40
C LEU A 137 18.08 22.73 44.00
N ILE A 138 18.51 21.62 44.63
CA ILE A 138 19.79 20.97 44.30
C ILE A 138 19.81 20.47 42.85
N ALA A 139 18.72 19.85 42.39
CA ALA A 139 18.56 19.39 41.01
C ALA A 139 18.52 20.56 40.00
N TYR A 140 17.79 21.64 40.33
CA TYR A 140 17.64 22.83 39.51
C TYR A 140 18.95 23.62 39.36
N PHE A 141 19.77 23.70 40.41
CA PHE A 141 21.08 24.37 40.34
C PHE A 141 22.23 23.45 39.91
N ASN A 142 21.95 22.19 39.56
CA ASN A 142 22.94 21.19 39.15
C ASN A 142 24.07 20.97 40.19
N LEU A 143 23.71 20.94 41.47
CA LEU A 143 24.66 20.85 42.60
C LEU A 143 24.98 19.39 42.96
N VAL A 144 25.70 18.70 42.09
CA VAL A 144 25.95 17.24 42.15
C VAL A 144 26.63 16.79 43.44
N ASP A 145 27.56 17.59 43.98
CA ASP A 145 28.34 17.24 45.18
C ASP A 145 27.49 17.08 46.44
N TYR A 146 26.26 17.62 46.45
CA TYR A 146 25.38 17.64 47.61
C TYR A 146 24.33 16.51 47.59
N ILE A 147 24.39 15.59 46.62
CA ILE A 147 23.43 14.50 46.46
C ILE A 147 23.50 13.48 47.61
N SER A 148 24.67 13.30 48.21
CA SER A 148 24.85 12.38 49.34
C SER A 148 24.35 12.95 50.68
N ASN A 149 23.79 14.16 50.70
CA ASN A 149 23.35 14.78 51.95
C ASN A 149 22.06 14.12 52.49
N PRO A 150 22.02 13.67 53.77
CA PRO A 150 20.85 13.01 54.34
C PRO A 150 19.55 13.81 54.26
N LYS A 151 19.61 15.14 54.42
CA LYS A 151 18.42 16.01 54.33
C LYS A 151 17.87 16.07 52.91
N MET A 152 18.73 15.92 51.89
CA MET A 152 18.30 15.80 50.50
C MET A 152 17.67 14.44 50.25
N LEU A 153 18.31 13.35 50.68
CA LEU A 153 17.83 11.98 50.45
C LEU A 153 16.42 11.74 51.00
N GLN A 154 16.04 12.42 52.08
CA GLN A 154 14.68 12.35 52.65
C GLN A 154 13.59 12.84 51.69
N CYS A 155 13.91 13.72 50.74
CA CYS A 155 12.96 14.32 49.81
C CYS A 155 13.29 14.09 48.33
N VAL A 156 14.15 13.11 48.02
CA VAL A 156 14.64 12.82 46.65
C VAL A 156 13.53 12.42 45.66
N ASP A 157 12.51 11.69 46.13
CA ASP A 157 11.34 11.27 45.34
C ASP A 157 10.09 12.12 45.63
N GLN A 158 10.19 13.12 46.52
CA GLN A 158 9.03 13.91 46.89
C GLN A 158 8.66 14.85 45.74
N ALA A 159 7.49 14.61 45.15
CA ALA A 159 6.96 15.44 44.08
C ALA A 159 6.59 16.84 44.58
N ASP A 160 6.76 17.83 43.70
CA ASP A 160 6.30 19.19 43.90
C ASP A 160 4.77 19.24 44.13
N ALA A 161 4.32 20.00 45.12
CA ALA A 161 2.90 20.01 45.48
C ALA A 161 2.00 20.64 44.40
N ALA A 162 2.53 21.56 43.58
CA ALA A 162 1.75 22.24 42.55
C ALA A 162 1.73 21.45 41.22
N SER A 163 2.90 21.03 40.74
CA SER A 163 3.06 20.38 39.43
C SER A 163 3.08 18.86 39.49
N LEU A 164 3.21 18.27 40.68
CA LEU A 164 3.53 16.85 40.90
C LEU A 164 4.81 16.42 40.17
N MET A 165 5.69 17.32 39.77
CA MET A 165 6.98 16.97 39.14
C MET A 165 7.96 16.48 40.21
N SER A 166 8.74 15.45 39.92
CA SER A 166 9.81 15.00 40.84
C SER A 166 11.13 15.76 40.62
N PRO A 167 12.03 15.80 41.62
CA PRO A 167 13.37 16.37 41.44
C PRO A 167 14.14 15.73 40.28
N PHE A 168 13.96 14.43 40.07
CA PHE A 168 14.56 13.70 38.95
C PHE A 168 14.00 14.14 37.59
N GLN A 169 12.68 14.26 37.45
CA GLN A 169 12.05 14.80 36.23
C GLN A 169 12.51 16.24 35.95
N LEU A 170 12.67 17.06 37.00
CA LEU A 170 13.20 18.42 36.86
C LEU A 170 14.65 18.42 36.37
N ALA A 171 15.53 17.56 36.90
CA ALA A 171 16.91 17.42 36.42
C ALA A 171 16.96 17.03 34.93
N ILE A 172 16.07 16.13 34.50
CA ILE A 172 15.93 15.74 33.09
C ILE A 172 15.45 16.94 32.26
N LYS A 173 14.39 17.62 32.69
CA LYS A 173 13.80 18.78 31.99
C LYS A 173 14.82 19.89 31.75
N GLN A 174 15.74 20.11 32.70
CA GLN A 174 16.83 21.08 32.57
C GLN A 174 18.03 20.56 31.75
N GLY A 175 18.06 19.28 31.40
CA GLY A 175 19.17 18.67 30.64
C GLY A 175 20.46 18.51 31.47
N HIS A 176 20.37 18.47 32.80
CA HIS A 176 21.54 18.36 33.68
C HIS A 176 22.09 16.93 33.73
N MET A 177 22.91 16.57 32.74
CA MET A 177 23.45 15.20 32.56
C MET A 177 24.08 14.60 33.82
N GLU A 178 24.96 15.33 34.50
CA GLU A 178 25.68 14.81 35.67
C GLU A 178 24.74 14.62 36.88
N MET A 179 23.79 15.54 37.07
CA MET A 179 22.72 15.39 38.06
C MET A 179 21.82 14.19 37.75
N VAL A 180 21.45 13.98 36.49
CA VAL A 180 20.65 12.82 36.07
C VAL A 180 21.38 11.52 36.38
N LYS A 181 22.68 11.40 36.07
CA LYS A 181 23.48 10.20 36.40
C LYS A 181 23.50 9.92 37.90
N ALA A 182 23.64 10.96 38.72
CA ALA A 182 23.74 10.81 40.16
C ALA A 182 22.39 10.56 40.85
N LEU A 183 21.28 11.10 40.33
CA LEU A 183 19.93 10.85 40.85
C LEU A 183 19.30 9.55 40.33
N LEU A 184 19.71 9.05 39.15
CA LEU A 184 19.19 7.83 38.53
C LEU A 184 19.19 6.61 39.48
N PRO A 185 20.26 6.28 40.23
CA PRO A 185 20.24 5.14 41.16
C PRO A 185 19.25 5.32 42.33
N LEU A 186 18.97 6.57 42.72
CA LEU A 186 18.22 6.92 43.93
C LEU A 186 16.72 7.14 43.68
N SER A 187 16.32 7.44 42.44
CA SER A 187 14.98 7.94 42.13
C SER A 187 14.04 6.87 41.54
N LYS A 188 12.74 7.04 41.75
CA LYS A 188 11.67 6.22 41.12
C LYS A 188 11.36 6.68 39.70
N LEU A 189 11.50 5.77 38.73
CA LEU A 189 11.30 6.05 37.30
C LEU A 189 9.84 6.00 36.84
N GLU A 190 8.95 5.41 37.63
CA GLU A 190 7.54 5.19 37.28
C GLU A 190 6.65 6.42 37.52
N HIS A 191 7.19 7.42 38.22
CA HIS A 191 6.47 8.61 38.64
C HIS A 191 5.93 9.42 37.45
N LEU A 192 4.70 9.93 37.60
CA LEU A 192 3.98 10.73 36.62
C LEU A 192 3.62 12.08 37.23
N ASP A 193 3.78 13.16 36.46
CA ASP A 193 3.37 14.51 36.88
C ASP A 193 1.85 14.74 36.73
N ILE A 194 1.38 15.95 37.02
CA ILE A 194 -0.04 16.33 36.91
C ILE A 194 -0.62 16.15 35.49
N ASN A 195 0.22 16.23 34.46
CA ASN A 195 -0.16 16.05 33.07
C ASN A 195 0.09 14.60 32.60
N SER A 196 0.37 13.67 33.51
CA SER A 196 0.75 12.28 33.20
C SER A 196 2.03 12.18 32.35
N ASN A 197 2.95 13.15 32.42
CA ASN A 197 4.26 13.02 31.80
C ASN A 197 5.16 12.12 32.64
N SER A 198 5.73 11.11 32.00
CA SER A 198 6.79 10.27 32.55
C SER A 198 8.17 10.89 32.38
N VAL A 199 9.20 10.29 33.00
CA VAL A 199 10.61 10.65 32.78
C VAL A 199 11.01 10.66 31.29
N PHE A 200 10.40 9.78 30.49
CA PHE A 200 10.65 9.70 29.05
C PHE A 200 10.05 10.87 28.27
N HIS A 201 8.91 11.43 28.70
CA HIS A 201 8.33 12.62 28.04
C HIS A 201 9.24 13.83 28.20
N TYR A 202 9.82 14.02 29.38
CA TYR A 202 10.82 15.07 29.61
C TYR A 202 12.10 14.79 28.83
N ALA A 203 12.63 13.56 28.90
CA ALA A 203 13.85 13.17 28.20
C ALA A 203 13.74 13.36 26.67
N ALA A 204 12.57 13.08 26.09
CA ALA A 204 12.28 13.24 24.67
C ALA A 204 12.56 14.66 24.13
N SER A 205 12.42 15.69 24.95
CA SER A 205 12.69 17.09 24.59
C SER A 205 14.16 17.53 24.76
N THR A 206 15.00 16.66 25.35
CA THR A 206 16.37 16.99 25.79
C THR A 206 17.44 16.38 24.87
N THR A 207 18.29 15.47 25.36
CA THR A 207 19.36 14.80 24.61
C THR A 207 19.20 13.27 24.60
N LYS A 208 19.76 12.62 23.57
CA LYS A 208 19.68 11.16 23.41
C LYS A 208 20.44 10.39 24.49
N GLU A 209 21.48 10.99 25.06
CA GLU A 209 22.29 10.39 26.11
C GLU A 209 21.47 10.18 27.38
N ILE A 210 20.58 11.12 27.73
CA ILE A 210 19.66 10.98 28.86
C ILE A 210 18.69 9.83 28.62
N ILE A 211 18.14 9.73 27.41
CA ILE A 211 17.25 8.62 27.02
C ILE A 211 17.98 7.29 27.19
N ASN A 212 19.18 7.15 26.62
CA ASN A 212 19.98 5.93 26.71
C ASN A 212 20.25 5.51 28.17
N LEU A 213 20.63 6.47 29.03
CA LEU A 213 20.88 6.20 30.46
C LEU A 213 19.62 5.70 31.18
N ILE A 214 18.46 6.29 30.91
CA ILE A 214 17.20 5.85 31.53
C ILE A 214 16.83 4.46 31.01
N THR A 215 16.94 4.22 29.69
CA THR A 215 16.58 2.93 29.07
C THR A 215 17.47 1.78 29.50
N ASP A 216 18.75 2.05 29.80
CA ASP A 216 19.68 1.05 30.33
C ASP A 216 19.24 0.54 31.71
N LYS A 217 18.53 1.38 32.48
CA LYS A 217 17.99 1.00 33.80
C LYS A 217 16.56 0.47 33.74
N SER A 218 15.69 1.07 32.95
CA SER A 218 14.28 0.69 32.85
C SER A 218 13.62 1.23 31.59
N THR A 219 12.67 0.49 31.04
CA THR A 219 11.81 0.89 29.91
C THR A 219 10.36 1.14 30.33
N VAL A 220 10.09 1.21 31.64
CA VAL A 220 8.75 1.48 32.18
C VAL A 220 8.24 2.84 31.68
N ASN A 221 6.98 2.89 31.22
CA ASN A 221 6.34 4.08 30.66
C ASN A 221 6.98 4.64 29.37
N LEU A 222 7.81 3.87 28.66
CA LEU A 222 8.35 4.26 27.33
C LEU A 222 7.23 4.53 26.30
N ASN A 223 6.11 3.82 26.44
CA ASN A 223 4.94 3.90 25.57
C ASN A 223 3.72 4.53 26.27
N HIS A 224 3.91 5.13 27.45
CA HIS A 224 2.82 5.77 28.20
C HIS A 224 2.28 6.99 27.44
N LEU A 225 0.97 7.22 27.51
CA LEU A 225 0.32 8.40 26.94
C LEU A 225 0.12 9.45 28.03
N ASN A 226 0.62 10.66 27.81
CA ASN A 226 0.31 11.79 28.68
C ASN A 226 -1.15 12.26 28.50
N SER A 227 -1.56 13.28 29.25
CA SER A 227 -2.93 13.82 29.23
C SER A 227 -3.34 14.40 27.87
N ASP A 228 -2.38 14.81 27.06
CA ASP A 228 -2.60 15.28 25.68
C ASP A 228 -2.71 14.13 24.65
N GLY A 229 -2.54 12.87 25.10
CA GLY A 229 -2.58 11.68 24.26
C GLY A 229 -1.30 11.46 23.44
N TYR A 230 -0.15 11.94 23.92
CA TYR A 230 1.15 11.77 23.28
C TYR A 230 2.02 10.77 24.02
N THR A 231 2.84 10.00 23.28
CA THR A 231 3.90 9.16 23.84
C THR A 231 5.18 9.97 23.91
N PRO A 232 6.23 9.50 24.62
CA PRO A 232 7.56 10.09 24.54
C PRO A 232 8.09 10.21 23.11
N LEU A 233 7.79 9.22 22.26
CA LEU A 233 8.15 9.27 20.83
C LEU A 233 7.48 10.45 20.12
N HIS A 234 6.18 10.68 20.37
CA HIS A 234 5.46 11.84 19.83
C HIS A 234 6.02 13.17 20.34
N VAL A 235 6.39 13.26 21.61
CA VAL A 235 7.00 14.49 22.17
C VAL A 235 8.35 14.78 21.51
N ALA A 236 9.19 13.76 21.26
CA ALA A 236 10.45 13.93 20.55
C ALA A 236 10.25 14.44 19.11
N CYS A 237 9.21 13.97 18.43
CA CYS A 237 8.80 14.47 17.13
C CYS A 237 8.38 15.95 17.20
N LEU A 238 7.48 16.31 18.12
CA LEU A 238 6.99 17.70 18.27
C LEU A 238 8.12 18.68 18.65
N ALA A 239 9.11 18.22 19.41
CA ALA A 239 10.29 19.00 19.78
C ALA A 239 11.36 19.12 18.66
N ASP A 240 11.11 18.51 17.49
CA ASP A 240 12.05 18.44 16.36
C ASP A 240 13.43 17.88 16.75
N LYS A 241 13.44 16.78 17.51
CA LYS A 241 14.64 16.09 18.00
C LYS A 241 14.81 14.71 17.35
N PRO A 242 15.30 14.62 16.09
CA PRO A 242 15.40 13.35 15.36
C PRO A 242 16.33 12.33 16.02
N GLU A 243 17.37 12.79 16.72
CA GLU A 243 18.28 11.91 17.46
C GLU A 243 17.61 11.25 18.67
N ASN A 244 16.69 11.96 19.33
CA ASN A 244 15.90 11.42 20.44
C ASN A 244 14.84 10.45 19.93
N VAL A 245 14.22 10.74 18.78
CA VAL A 245 13.34 9.80 18.07
C VAL A 245 14.07 8.48 17.81
N LYS A 246 15.27 8.52 17.21
CA LYS A 246 16.08 7.32 16.97
C LYS A 246 16.42 6.56 18.25
N ALA A 247 16.81 7.26 19.32
CA ALA A 247 17.13 6.63 20.60
C ALA A 247 15.93 5.90 21.21
N LEU A 248 14.74 6.53 21.21
CA LEU A 248 13.50 5.91 21.70
C LEU A 248 13.12 4.68 20.87
N LEU A 249 13.28 4.71 19.54
CA LEU A 249 13.02 3.56 18.68
C LEU A 249 14.01 2.41 18.91
N LEU A 250 15.30 2.73 19.13
CA LEU A 250 16.31 1.73 19.49
C LEU A 250 16.04 1.08 20.86
N ALA A 251 15.39 1.82 21.76
CA ALA A 251 14.98 1.36 23.08
C ALA A 251 13.67 0.55 23.10
N GLY A 252 12.97 0.43 21.97
CA GLY A 252 11.73 -0.35 21.87
C GLY A 252 10.44 0.47 21.96
N ALA A 253 10.47 1.76 21.61
CA ALA A 253 9.25 2.54 21.48
C ALA A 253 8.34 1.95 20.39
N ASN A 254 7.07 1.76 20.73
CA ASN A 254 6.06 1.21 19.82
C ASN A 254 5.69 2.26 18.78
N VAL A 255 5.94 1.93 17.51
CA VAL A 255 5.72 2.84 16.38
C VAL A 255 4.26 2.94 15.97
N ASN A 256 3.41 1.99 16.35
CA ASN A 256 2.03 1.89 15.88
C ASN A 256 1.02 2.57 16.83
N LEU A 257 1.48 3.27 17.86
CA LEU A 257 0.60 4.06 18.74
C LEU A 257 0.27 5.40 18.09
N ASN A 258 -1.01 5.66 17.83
CA ASN A 258 -1.46 6.94 17.29
C ASN A 258 -1.55 8.00 18.39
N ALA A 259 -1.18 9.23 18.04
CA ALA A 259 -1.45 10.39 18.88
C ALA A 259 -2.93 10.77 18.84
N LYS A 260 -3.49 11.20 19.98
CA LYS A 260 -4.82 11.84 20.13
C LYS A 260 -6.08 11.04 19.74
N ASP A 261 -5.98 9.87 19.11
CA ASP A 261 -7.13 9.05 18.71
C ASP A 261 -7.13 7.64 19.33
N ILE A 262 -7.66 7.53 20.56
CA ILE A 262 -7.93 6.23 21.22
C ILE A 262 -9.13 5.51 20.56
N ARG A 263 -9.94 6.19 19.72
CA ARG A 263 -11.23 5.64 19.22
C ARG A 263 -11.17 4.93 17.86
N LYS A 264 -10.10 5.11 17.08
CA LYS A 264 -9.79 4.30 15.88
C LYS A 264 -8.64 3.34 16.19
N VAL A 265 -8.85 2.45 17.16
CA VAL A 265 -7.98 1.29 17.32
C VAL A 265 -8.28 0.37 16.15
N TYR A 266 -7.60 0.58 15.01
CA TYR A 266 -7.38 -0.52 14.07
C TYR A 266 -6.84 -1.66 14.93
N LYS A 267 -7.52 -2.82 14.95
CA LYS A 267 -7.15 -4.02 15.74
C LYS A 267 -5.65 -4.05 15.90
N THR A 268 -5.15 -3.59 17.05
CA THR A 268 -3.74 -3.27 17.20
C THR A 268 -2.96 -4.54 16.94
N SER A 269 -2.09 -4.49 15.94
CA SER A 269 -1.05 -5.50 15.79
C SER A 269 -0.31 -5.62 17.12
N ALA A 270 0.33 -6.77 17.36
CA ALA A 270 1.26 -6.92 18.47
C ALA A 270 2.21 -5.71 18.55
N PRO A 271 2.65 -5.29 19.76
CA PRO A 271 3.62 -4.22 19.91
C PRO A 271 4.85 -4.54 19.05
N THR A 272 5.07 -3.75 18.00
CA THR A 272 6.18 -3.94 17.07
C THR A 272 7.26 -2.90 17.33
N THR A 273 8.50 -3.37 17.30
CA THR A 273 9.70 -2.59 17.58
C THR A 273 10.61 -2.66 16.37
N VAL A 274 11.08 -1.51 15.88
CA VAL A 274 11.98 -1.43 14.71
C VAL A 274 13.47 -1.38 15.10
N SER A 275 13.81 -1.76 16.34
CA SER A 275 15.16 -1.61 16.88
C SER A 275 16.21 -2.43 16.13
N SER A 276 15.85 -3.64 15.68
CA SER A 276 16.70 -4.53 14.85
C SER A 276 17.10 -3.81 13.56
N PHE A 277 16.10 -3.31 12.83
CA PHE A 277 16.29 -2.59 11.58
C PHE A 277 17.14 -1.34 11.76
N LEU A 278 16.86 -0.53 12.78
CA LEU A 278 17.57 0.73 13.02
C LEU A 278 19.03 0.52 13.40
N ARG A 279 19.39 -0.55 14.12
CA ARG A 279 20.80 -0.87 14.42
C ARG A 279 21.63 -1.05 13.15
N THR A 280 21.03 -1.58 12.09
CA THR A 280 21.70 -1.83 10.81
C THR A 280 21.56 -0.68 9.81
N ASN A 281 20.56 0.21 9.97
CA ASN A 281 20.17 1.19 8.93
C ASN A 281 19.93 2.62 9.47
N VAL A 282 20.72 3.10 10.42
CA VAL A 282 20.52 4.40 11.11
C VAL A 282 20.39 5.61 10.17
N SER A 283 21.10 5.61 9.04
CA SER A 283 21.18 6.76 8.11
C SER A 283 20.12 6.79 7.02
N LYS A 284 19.23 5.79 6.93
CA LYS A 284 18.28 5.67 5.80
C LYS A 284 16.95 6.39 6.01
N LEU A 285 16.67 6.86 7.23
CA LEU A 285 15.46 7.62 7.55
C LEU A 285 15.65 9.12 7.28
N TYR A 286 14.64 9.71 6.66
CA TYR A 286 14.55 11.12 6.32
C TYR A 286 14.06 11.94 7.51
N THR A 287 15.00 12.55 8.22
CA THR A 287 14.74 13.22 9.51
C THR A 287 13.81 14.42 9.42
N GLN A 288 13.72 15.10 8.27
CA GLN A 288 12.88 16.30 8.12
C GLN A 288 11.38 16.03 8.26
N ASP A 289 10.94 14.78 8.05
CA ASP A 289 9.53 14.39 8.19
C ASP A 289 9.18 13.98 9.63
N MET A 290 10.17 13.76 10.50
CA MET A 290 9.95 13.31 11.89
C MET A 290 9.14 14.32 12.71
N LYS A 291 9.26 15.62 12.42
CA LYS A 291 8.52 16.67 13.14
C LYS A 291 7.00 16.61 12.97
N TYR A 292 6.53 16.02 11.87
CA TYR A 292 5.10 15.81 11.64
C TYR A 292 4.58 14.53 12.32
N GLY A 293 5.42 13.82 13.07
CA GLY A 293 5.08 12.57 13.73
C GLY A 293 4.91 11.41 12.75
N GLY A 294 4.13 10.42 13.16
CA GLY A 294 3.89 9.20 12.41
C GLY A 294 4.89 8.09 12.73
N THR A 295 4.96 7.11 11.85
CA THR A 295 5.78 5.90 11.98
C THR A 295 7.04 6.00 11.12
N PRO A 296 8.06 5.13 11.31
CA PRO A 296 9.22 5.06 10.43
C PRO A 296 8.90 4.93 8.93
N LEU A 297 7.72 4.38 8.57
CA LEU A 297 7.25 4.33 7.18
C LEU A 297 7.02 5.72 6.58
N HIS A 298 6.66 6.72 7.38
CA HIS A 298 6.51 8.10 6.90
C HIS A 298 7.87 8.72 6.55
N TRP A 299 8.94 8.22 7.15
CA TRP A 299 10.27 8.82 7.07
C TRP A 299 11.20 8.01 6.18
N CYS A 300 10.76 6.94 5.50
CA CYS A 300 11.63 6.16 4.64
C CYS A 300 11.99 6.89 3.35
N SER A 301 13.25 6.80 2.91
CA SER A 301 13.72 7.44 1.66
C SER A 301 13.82 6.50 0.46
N SER A 302 13.85 5.18 0.70
CA SER A 302 14.06 4.17 -0.35
C SER A 302 13.08 3.00 -0.22
N ARG A 303 12.87 2.29 -1.35
CA ARG A 303 12.02 1.10 -1.45
C ARG A 303 12.44 0.00 -0.47
N GLU A 304 13.74 -0.25 -0.36
CA GLU A 304 14.30 -1.33 0.47
C GLU A 304 14.08 -1.06 1.96
N THR A 305 14.24 0.21 2.36
CA THR A 305 13.99 0.66 3.73
C THR A 305 12.51 0.50 4.07
N LEU A 306 11.63 0.91 3.17
CA LEU A 306 10.19 0.77 3.32
C LEU A 306 9.79 -0.72 3.46
N HIS A 307 10.26 -1.58 2.56
CA HIS A 307 9.94 -3.01 2.58
C HIS A 307 10.40 -3.67 3.89
N ALA A 308 11.63 -3.39 4.33
CA ALA A 308 12.14 -3.94 5.59
C ALA A 308 11.30 -3.48 6.80
N LEU A 309 10.89 -2.21 6.85
CA LEU A 309 10.03 -1.69 7.93
C LEU A 309 8.62 -2.32 7.94
N ILE A 310 8.06 -2.62 6.77
CA ILE A 310 6.78 -3.35 6.65
C ILE A 310 6.93 -4.77 7.21
N MET A 311 8.04 -5.45 6.88
CA MET A 311 8.33 -6.79 7.41
C MET A 311 8.56 -6.82 8.93
N GLU A 312 9.06 -5.73 9.52
CA GLU A 312 9.15 -5.53 10.98
C GLU A 312 7.79 -5.19 11.64
N GLY A 313 6.70 -5.17 10.86
CA GLY A 313 5.34 -5.00 11.36
C GLY A 313 4.93 -3.54 11.60
N CYS A 314 5.52 -2.59 10.87
CA CYS A 314 5.00 -1.23 10.85
C CYS A 314 3.62 -1.18 10.19
N ASN A 315 2.66 -0.49 10.81
CA ASN A 315 1.33 -0.32 10.24
C ASN A 315 1.38 0.63 9.03
N VAL A 316 1.09 0.08 7.84
CA VAL A 316 1.07 0.77 6.55
C VAL A 316 0.07 1.94 6.51
N ASN A 317 -1.04 1.82 7.25
CA ASN A 317 -2.15 2.78 7.26
C ASN A 317 -2.12 3.71 8.48
N ALA A 318 -1.05 3.69 9.28
CA ALA A 318 -0.88 4.65 10.37
C ALA A 318 -0.82 6.07 9.82
N THR A 319 -1.32 7.04 10.59
CA THR A 319 -1.37 8.45 10.22
C THR A 319 -0.45 9.29 11.10
N ASN A 320 0.19 10.29 10.50
CA ASN A 320 0.97 11.29 11.23
C ASN A 320 0.08 12.37 11.87
N PHE A 321 0.67 13.41 12.47
CA PHE A 321 -0.08 14.47 13.14
C PHE A 321 -1.01 15.25 12.22
N ASP A 322 -0.78 15.26 10.90
CA ASP A 322 -1.61 15.91 9.88
C ASP A 322 -2.66 15.00 9.26
N GLY A 323 -2.87 13.81 9.84
CA GLY A 323 -3.80 12.81 9.30
C GLY A 323 -3.29 12.16 8.01
N ARG A 324 -2.03 12.37 7.64
CA ARG A 324 -1.42 11.81 6.43
C ARG A 324 -0.90 10.41 6.71
N THR A 325 -1.22 9.46 5.85
CA THR A 325 -0.57 8.14 5.82
C THR A 325 0.81 8.21 5.17
N ALA A 326 1.61 7.14 5.30
CA ALA A 326 2.90 7.03 4.60
C ALA A 326 2.73 7.24 3.08
N LEU A 327 1.62 6.78 2.48
CA LEU A 327 1.31 6.97 1.07
C LEU A 327 1.26 8.46 0.69
N HIS A 328 0.60 9.29 1.49
CA HIS A 328 0.53 10.74 1.26
C HIS A 328 1.93 11.36 1.25
N VAL A 329 2.79 10.98 2.20
CA VAL A 329 4.16 11.51 2.31
C VAL A 329 5.01 11.08 1.12
N MET A 330 4.94 9.81 0.72
CA MET A 330 5.69 9.30 -0.43
C MET A 330 5.26 9.97 -1.74
N VAL A 331 3.95 10.22 -1.92
CA VAL A 331 3.43 10.99 -3.05
C VAL A 331 3.92 12.44 -3.02
N ALA A 332 3.82 13.11 -1.86
CA ALA A 332 4.24 14.50 -1.71
C ALA A 332 5.74 14.72 -2.01
N ARG A 333 6.56 13.68 -1.79
CA ARG A 333 8.00 13.63 -2.03
C ARG A 333 8.38 13.02 -3.40
N ASN A 334 7.41 12.68 -4.24
CA ASN A 334 7.61 12.04 -5.55
C ASN A 334 8.46 10.74 -5.49
N ARG A 335 8.24 9.91 -4.48
CA ARG A 335 8.93 8.62 -4.30
C ARG A 335 8.10 7.49 -4.92
N PHE A 336 8.01 7.47 -6.25
CA PHE A 336 7.15 6.56 -7.02
C PHE A 336 7.30 5.08 -6.63
N GLU A 337 8.53 4.60 -6.49
CA GLU A 337 8.85 3.23 -6.08
C GLU A 337 8.28 2.84 -4.70
N CYS A 338 8.33 3.79 -3.75
CA CYS A 338 7.74 3.61 -2.42
C CYS A 338 6.21 3.62 -2.49
N VAL A 339 5.62 4.42 -3.38
CA VAL A 339 4.17 4.43 -3.64
C VAL A 339 3.71 3.05 -4.13
N VAL A 340 4.36 2.48 -5.15
CA VAL A 340 4.01 1.14 -5.66
C VAL A 340 4.16 0.08 -4.57
N THR A 341 5.22 0.16 -3.78
CA THR A 341 5.47 -0.82 -2.70
C THR A 341 4.44 -0.74 -1.58
N LEU A 342 4.03 0.46 -1.16
CA LEU A 342 2.95 0.65 -0.19
C LEU A 342 1.64 0.04 -0.70
N LEU A 343 1.29 0.33 -1.96
CA LEU A 343 0.08 -0.20 -2.60
C LEU A 343 0.11 -1.72 -2.76
N ALA A 344 1.28 -2.30 -3.02
CA ALA A 344 1.48 -3.76 -3.06
C ALA A 344 1.35 -4.45 -1.69
N HIS A 345 1.39 -3.68 -0.59
CA HIS A 345 1.19 -4.14 0.79
C HIS A 345 -0.12 -3.60 1.38
N ASP A 346 -1.16 -3.48 0.53
CA ASP A 346 -2.53 -3.15 0.93
C ASP A 346 -2.69 -1.77 1.62
N ALA A 347 -1.88 -0.78 1.23
CA ALA A 347 -2.09 0.61 1.67
C ALA A 347 -3.48 1.14 1.24
N GLU A 348 -4.20 1.75 2.19
CA GLU A 348 -5.47 2.41 1.93
C GLU A 348 -5.26 3.70 1.12
N ILE A 349 -5.81 3.73 -0.10
CA ILE A 349 -5.52 4.75 -1.12
C ILE A 349 -6.34 6.03 -0.91
N ASP A 350 -7.59 5.87 -0.44
CA ASP A 350 -8.60 6.93 -0.34
C ASP A 350 -8.72 7.53 1.07
N VAL A 351 -7.70 7.35 1.93
CA VAL A 351 -7.62 8.02 3.23
C VAL A 351 -7.49 9.52 3.00
N LEU A 352 -8.23 10.33 3.76
CA LEU A 352 -8.21 11.78 3.67
C LEU A 352 -7.32 12.37 4.76
N ASP A 353 -6.42 13.29 4.38
CA ASP A 353 -5.65 14.08 5.34
C ASP A 353 -6.50 15.18 6.02
N LYS A 354 -5.89 15.99 6.90
CA LYS A 354 -6.56 17.11 7.55
C LYS A 354 -7.14 18.16 6.59
N ASP A 355 -6.69 18.24 5.35
CA ASP A 355 -7.24 19.14 4.33
C ASP A 355 -8.31 18.44 3.48
N GLY A 356 -8.64 17.19 3.80
CA GLY A 356 -9.54 16.35 3.03
C GLY A 356 -8.92 15.84 1.73
N ASN A 357 -7.61 15.94 1.56
CA ASN A 357 -6.96 15.49 0.34
C ASN A 357 -6.56 14.02 0.51
N ALA A 358 -7.04 13.17 -0.41
CA ALA A 358 -6.44 11.86 -0.65
C ALA A 358 -5.12 11.96 -1.42
N ALA A 359 -4.35 10.87 -1.46
CA ALA A 359 -3.09 10.77 -2.19
C ALA A 359 -3.21 11.22 -3.67
N LEU A 360 -4.33 10.92 -4.34
CA LEU A 360 -4.59 11.34 -5.72
C LEU A 360 -4.64 12.87 -5.88
N HIS A 361 -5.24 13.58 -4.93
CA HIS A 361 -5.32 15.05 -4.97
C HIS A 361 -3.91 15.67 -4.91
N ILE A 362 -3.05 15.17 -4.00
CA ILE A 362 -1.67 15.63 -3.85
C ILE A 362 -0.85 15.33 -5.13
N ALA A 363 -1.05 14.15 -5.75
CA ALA A 363 -0.36 13.77 -6.97
C ALA A 363 -0.71 14.70 -8.15
N ILE A 364 -1.97 15.10 -8.26
CA ILE A 364 -2.46 16.02 -9.31
C ILE A 364 -1.96 17.44 -9.06
N GLU A 365 -2.03 17.94 -7.83
CA GLU A 365 -1.51 19.26 -7.46
C GLU A 365 -0.02 19.41 -7.84
N LYS A 366 0.76 18.35 -7.64
CA LYS A 366 2.19 18.30 -7.98
C LYS A 366 2.49 17.88 -9.42
N LYS A 367 1.47 17.61 -10.25
CA LYS A 367 1.57 17.20 -11.66
C LYS A 367 2.44 15.95 -11.87
N LEU A 368 2.27 14.95 -11.00
CA LEU A 368 3.05 13.71 -10.98
C LEU A 368 2.35 12.60 -11.79
N VAL A 369 2.43 12.68 -13.12
CA VAL A 369 1.77 11.76 -14.07
C VAL A 369 1.95 10.28 -13.70
N PRO A 370 3.18 9.74 -13.49
CA PRO A 370 3.38 8.36 -13.03
C PRO A 370 2.56 7.94 -11.82
N ILE A 371 2.54 8.80 -10.80
CA ILE A 371 1.86 8.51 -9.54
C ILE A 371 0.35 8.59 -9.73
N VAL A 372 -0.14 9.55 -10.54
CA VAL A 372 -1.56 9.61 -10.92
C VAL A 372 -2.00 8.32 -11.60
N GLN A 373 -1.26 7.86 -12.62
CA GLN A 373 -1.54 6.59 -13.31
C GLN A 373 -1.55 5.41 -12.33
N CYS A 374 -0.55 5.33 -11.45
CA CYS A 374 -0.44 4.29 -10.44
C CYS A 374 -1.67 4.28 -9.51
N LEU A 375 -2.01 5.41 -8.88
CA LEU A 375 -3.15 5.48 -7.96
C LEU A 375 -4.48 5.10 -8.66
N VAL A 376 -4.65 5.50 -9.93
CA VAL A 376 -5.82 5.14 -10.76
C VAL A 376 -5.86 3.64 -11.05
N VAL A 377 -4.74 3.03 -11.38
CA VAL A 377 -4.61 1.58 -11.64
C VAL A 377 -5.02 0.77 -10.42
N PHE A 378 -4.49 1.12 -9.25
CA PHE A 378 -4.81 0.44 -7.98
C PHE A 378 -6.23 0.74 -7.45
N GLY A 379 -6.98 1.58 -8.16
CA GLY A 379 -8.42 1.71 -7.99
C GLY A 379 -8.87 2.73 -6.95
N CYS A 380 -8.13 3.83 -6.78
CA CYS A 380 -8.62 4.98 -6.02
C CYS A 380 -9.97 5.50 -6.55
N ASP A 381 -10.74 6.16 -5.69
CA ASP A 381 -11.94 6.86 -6.12
C ASP A 381 -11.59 8.16 -6.87
N ILE A 382 -11.59 8.05 -8.19
CA ILE A 382 -11.33 9.16 -9.13
C ILE A 382 -12.34 10.32 -9.05
N ASN A 383 -13.45 10.15 -8.32
CA ASN A 383 -14.46 11.19 -8.10
C ASN A 383 -14.57 11.64 -6.64
N LEU A 384 -13.66 11.17 -5.77
CA LEU A 384 -13.61 11.58 -4.37
C LEU A 384 -13.45 13.10 -4.30
N LYS A 385 -14.09 13.74 -3.32
CA LYS A 385 -14.00 15.19 -3.15
C LYS A 385 -13.18 15.52 -1.92
N ASN A 386 -12.38 16.57 -2.02
CA ASN A 386 -11.70 17.13 -0.85
C ASN A 386 -12.59 18.11 -0.06
N LYS A 387 -12.06 18.76 0.97
CA LYS A 387 -12.83 19.72 1.80
C LYS A 387 -13.33 20.94 1.02
N ASP A 388 -12.70 21.27 -0.11
CA ASP A 388 -13.15 22.33 -1.02
C ASP A 388 -14.24 21.88 -2.00
N ASP A 389 -14.78 20.66 -1.85
CA ASP A 389 -15.72 20.02 -2.78
C ASP A 389 -15.15 19.80 -4.20
N LYS A 390 -13.81 19.82 -4.35
CA LYS A 390 -13.12 19.62 -5.63
C LYS A 390 -12.83 18.14 -5.86
N THR A 391 -13.19 17.64 -7.04
CA THR A 391 -12.78 16.29 -7.51
C THR A 391 -11.35 16.33 -8.09
N PRO A 392 -10.66 15.17 -8.21
CA PRO A 392 -9.41 15.04 -8.94
C PRO A 392 -9.44 15.73 -10.31
N ARG A 393 -10.50 15.48 -11.09
CA ARG A 393 -10.70 16.11 -12.41
C ARG A 393 -10.84 17.63 -12.33
N HIS A 394 -11.46 18.17 -11.27
CA HIS A 394 -11.60 19.60 -11.05
C HIS A 394 -10.26 20.27 -10.68
N MET A 395 -9.33 19.55 -10.08
CA MET A 395 -7.99 20.08 -9.76
C MET A 395 -7.06 20.18 -10.96
N VAL A 396 -7.40 19.52 -12.09
CA VAL A 396 -6.57 19.57 -13.30
C VAL A 396 -6.77 20.90 -14.01
N GLY A 397 -5.77 21.79 -13.89
CA GLY A 397 -5.57 22.99 -14.68
C GLY A 397 -6.67 24.06 -14.57
N ASN A 398 -6.43 25.11 -13.76
CA ASN A 398 -7.16 26.37 -13.93
C ASN A 398 -6.83 27.06 -15.28
N ASP A 399 -5.65 26.76 -15.85
CA ASP A 399 -5.15 27.27 -17.13
C ASP A 399 -4.70 26.09 -18.02
N ALA A 400 -5.24 26.00 -19.24
CA ALA A 400 -5.02 24.89 -20.18
C ALA A 400 -3.67 24.97 -20.94
N SER A 401 -2.55 25.13 -20.23
CA SER A 401 -1.26 25.52 -20.85
C SER A 401 -0.09 24.55 -20.66
N GLY A 402 -0.28 23.34 -20.12
CA GLY A 402 0.81 22.40 -19.85
C GLY A 402 0.55 20.97 -20.30
N ASN A 403 1.50 20.39 -21.05
CA ASN A 403 1.48 19.00 -21.54
C ASN A 403 1.09 17.97 -20.44
N LYS A 404 1.61 18.13 -19.22
CA LYS A 404 1.31 17.22 -18.10
C LYS A 404 -0.14 17.30 -17.59
N ASP A 405 -0.76 18.48 -17.60
CA ASP A 405 -2.16 18.61 -17.16
C ASP A 405 -3.09 17.95 -18.18
N ASP A 406 -2.77 18.06 -19.46
CA ASP A 406 -3.51 17.41 -20.55
C ASP A 406 -3.42 15.89 -20.45
N GLU A 407 -2.23 15.36 -20.14
CA GLU A 407 -2.00 13.94 -19.91
C GLU A 407 -2.77 13.43 -18.68
N ILE A 408 -2.72 14.14 -17.55
CA ILE A 408 -3.48 13.81 -16.33
C ILE A 408 -4.99 13.83 -16.61
N LEU A 409 -5.46 14.84 -17.34
CA LEU A 409 -6.88 14.95 -17.71
C LEU A 409 -7.31 13.77 -18.57
N TYR A 410 -6.46 13.36 -19.54
CA TYR A 410 -6.72 12.19 -20.38
C TYR A 410 -6.74 10.90 -19.57
N ILE A 411 -5.76 10.70 -18.67
CA ILE A 411 -5.70 9.54 -17.76
C ILE A 411 -6.99 9.40 -16.95
N LEU A 412 -7.50 10.50 -16.39
CA LEU A 412 -8.74 10.49 -15.62
C LEU A 412 -9.96 10.28 -16.52
N HIS A 413 -9.99 10.88 -17.71
CA HIS A 413 -11.08 10.73 -18.66
C HIS A 413 -11.22 9.30 -19.17
N SER A 414 -10.11 8.68 -19.59
CA SER A 414 -10.09 7.34 -20.23
C SER A 414 -10.62 6.24 -19.32
N VAL A 415 -10.58 6.46 -18.00
CA VAL A 415 -11.10 5.54 -16.97
C VAL A 415 -12.45 5.96 -16.37
N GLY A 416 -13.08 7.02 -16.92
CA GLY A 416 -14.45 7.40 -16.60
C GLY A 416 -14.63 8.42 -15.47
N ALA A 417 -13.64 9.28 -15.18
CA ALA A 417 -13.80 10.38 -14.23
C ALA A 417 -14.89 11.36 -14.69
N LYS A 418 -15.86 11.62 -13.80
CA LYS A 418 -17.04 12.44 -14.11
C LYS A 418 -16.71 13.92 -14.12
N ARG A 419 -17.38 14.66 -15.01
CA ARG A 419 -17.43 16.13 -14.99
C ARG A 419 -18.29 16.61 -13.83
N CYS A 420 -18.06 17.84 -13.36
CA CYS A 420 -18.90 18.47 -12.36
C CYS A 420 -20.33 18.67 -12.89
N LYS A 421 -21.32 18.71 -11.99
CA LYS A 421 -22.70 19.08 -12.35
C LYS A 421 -22.76 20.59 -12.63
N ASP A 422 -23.62 21.00 -13.57
CA ASP A 422 -23.84 22.41 -13.92
C ASP A 422 -24.47 23.15 -12.72
N THR A 423 -23.62 23.74 -11.88
CA THR A 423 -23.97 24.34 -10.59
C THR A 423 -23.65 25.84 -10.54
N GLY A 424 -23.28 26.44 -11.68
CA GLY A 424 -22.83 27.85 -11.76
C GLY A 424 -21.44 28.11 -11.16
N SER A 425 -20.74 27.08 -10.67
CA SER A 425 -19.34 27.18 -10.22
C SER A 425 -18.39 27.30 -11.42
N LYS A 426 -17.36 28.16 -11.32
CA LYS A 426 -16.31 28.29 -12.34
C LYS A 426 -15.44 27.03 -12.37
N CYS A 427 -15.86 26.02 -13.13
CA CYS A 427 -15.04 24.82 -13.38
C CYS A 427 -14.02 25.08 -14.50
N PRO A 428 -12.84 24.43 -14.43
CA PRO A 428 -11.89 24.48 -15.53
C PRO A 428 -12.45 23.79 -16.79
N PRO A 429 -11.92 24.10 -18.00
CA PRO A 429 -12.44 23.57 -19.27
C PRO A 429 -12.58 22.04 -19.30
N GLY A 430 -11.61 21.34 -18.70
CA GLY A 430 -11.60 19.89 -18.60
C GLY A 430 -12.68 19.30 -17.68
N CYS A 431 -13.23 20.07 -16.74
CA CYS A 431 -14.18 19.60 -15.72
C CYS A 431 -15.59 20.20 -15.85
N ASN A 432 -15.74 21.26 -16.65
CA ASN A 432 -17.04 21.86 -16.95
C ASN A 432 -18.03 20.81 -17.48
N ALA A 433 -19.26 20.81 -16.94
CA ALA A 433 -20.37 19.94 -17.31
C ALA A 433 -20.64 19.91 -18.83
N LYS A 434 -20.52 21.07 -19.48
CA LYS A 434 -20.75 21.26 -20.92
C LYS A 434 -19.48 21.25 -21.77
N GLY A 435 -18.32 21.05 -21.15
CA GLY A 435 -17.04 21.01 -21.87
C GLY A 435 -16.84 19.71 -22.66
N SER A 436 -16.08 19.78 -23.76
CA SER A 436 -15.68 18.63 -24.58
C SER A 436 -14.19 18.26 -24.42
N TYR A 437 -13.38 19.17 -23.87
CA TYR A 437 -11.93 18.96 -23.72
C TYR A 437 -11.61 17.88 -22.69
N ASN A 438 -10.87 16.85 -23.10
CA ASN A 438 -10.58 15.65 -22.29
C ASN A 438 -9.07 15.38 -22.15
N GLY A 439 -8.22 16.33 -22.49
CA GLY A 439 -6.77 16.11 -22.57
C GLY A 439 -6.34 15.58 -23.93
N ILE A 440 -5.04 15.34 -24.07
CA ILE A 440 -4.42 14.83 -25.31
C ILE A 440 -4.08 13.34 -25.09
N PRO A 441 -4.57 12.43 -25.96
CA PRO A 441 -4.22 11.02 -25.87
C PRO A 441 -2.73 10.79 -26.20
N PRO A 442 -2.08 9.77 -25.61
CA PRO A 442 -0.76 9.33 -26.06
C PRO A 442 -0.84 8.75 -27.48
N GLU A 443 0.29 8.71 -28.18
CA GLU A 443 0.39 8.12 -29.51
C GLU A 443 -0.05 6.64 -29.50
N ALA A 444 -0.86 6.25 -30.47
CA ALA A 444 -1.35 4.88 -30.59
C ALA A 444 -0.23 3.97 -31.13
N PRO A 445 -0.02 2.77 -30.55
CA PRO A 445 0.93 1.81 -31.09
C PRO A 445 0.47 1.29 -32.45
N GLU A 446 1.41 0.97 -33.34
CA GLU A 446 1.13 0.37 -34.65
C GLU A 446 0.45 -1.00 -34.49
N SER A 447 -0.71 -1.17 -35.13
CA SER A 447 -1.53 -2.39 -35.09
C SER A 447 -1.68 -3.02 -36.47
N VAL A 448 -1.91 -4.33 -36.54
CA VAL A 448 -2.22 -5.03 -37.80
C VAL A 448 -3.67 -4.73 -38.21
N GLU A 449 -3.90 -3.61 -38.90
CA GLU A 449 -5.23 -3.10 -39.28
C GLU A 449 -6.12 -4.16 -39.97
N GLN A 450 -5.54 -5.05 -40.78
CA GLN A 450 -6.30 -6.04 -41.56
C GLN A 450 -6.95 -7.14 -40.70
N ARG A 451 -6.30 -7.58 -39.61
CA ARG A 451 -6.78 -8.72 -38.84
C ARG A 451 -7.85 -8.32 -37.84
N GLU A 452 -7.71 -7.17 -37.20
CA GLU A 452 -8.78 -6.58 -36.36
C GLU A 452 -10.05 -6.34 -37.17
N HIS A 453 -9.95 -5.89 -38.42
CA HIS A 453 -11.10 -5.67 -39.28
C HIS A 453 -11.88 -6.98 -39.56
N ILE A 454 -11.17 -8.07 -39.82
CA ILE A 454 -11.78 -9.41 -40.01
C ILE A 454 -12.43 -9.89 -38.72
N GLU A 455 -11.76 -9.75 -37.58
CA GLU A 455 -12.33 -10.16 -36.29
C GLU A 455 -13.60 -9.37 -35.94
N ASN A 456 -13.61 -8.06 -36.17
CA ASN A 456 -14.77 -7.21 -35.96
C ASN A 456 -15.93 -7.63 -36.89
N MET A 457 -15.65 -7.91 -38.16
CA MET A 457 -16.66 -8.41 -39.11
C MET A 457 -17.22 -9.77 -38.65
N LEU A 458 -16.37 -10.75 -38.32
CA LEU A 458 -16.77 -12.09 -37.88
C LEU A 458 -17.54 -12.07 -36.55
N ALA A 459 -17.15 -11.22 -35.60
CA ALA A 459 -17.86 -11.05 -34.33
C ALA A 459 -19.26 -10.44 -34.54
N THR A 460 -19.42 -9.59 -35.55
CA THR A 460 -20.73 -8.99 -35.91
C THR A 460 -21.63 -10.03 -36.58
N THR A 461 -21.09 -10.83 -37.49
CA THR A 461 -21.81 -11.95 -38.14
C THR A 461 -22.20 -13.04 -37.15
N SER A 462 -21.32 -13.40 -36.21
CA SER A 462 -21.62 -14.40 -35.16
C SER A 462 -22.73 -13.91 -34.23
N ARG A 463 -22.75 -12.61 -33.88
CA ARG A 463 -23.84 -11.98 -33.12
C ARG A 463 -25.17 -11.97 -33.89
N GLN A 464 -25.13 -11.69 -35.20
CA GLN A 464 -26.31 -11.78 -36.06
C GLN A 464 -26.81 -13.22 -36.21
N MET A 465 -25.91 -14.22 -36.32
CA MET A 465 -26.30 -15.63 -36.32
C MET A 465 -26.91 -16.02 -34.97
N MET A 466 -26.34 -15.64 -33.83
CA MET A 466 -26.91 -15.96 -32.51
C MET A 466 -28.27 -15.27 -32.27
N GLY A 467 -28.42 -14.00 -32.68
CA GLY A 467 -29.72 -13.32 -32.70
C GLY A 467 -30.71 -13.96 -33.68
N GLY A 468 -30.21 -14.47 -34.81
CA GLY A 468 -30.95 -15.24 -35.80
C GLY A 468 -31.36 -16.62 -35.30
N PHE A 469 -30.55 -17.29 -34.47
CA PHE A 469 -30.87 -18.56 -33.82
C PHE A 469 -31.91 -18.37 -32.71
N LEU A 470 -31.81 -17.29 -31.93
CA LEU A 470 -32.85 -16.89 -30.97
C LEU A 470 -34.18 -16.55 -31.68
N ASN A 471 -34.12 -15.89 -32.84
CA ASN A 471 -35.28 -15.59 -33.67
C ASN A 471 -35.81 -16.82 -34.45
N ALA A 472 -34.95 -17.76 -34.85
CA ALA A 472 -35.33 -18.98 -35.56
C ALA A 472 -35.90 -20.03 -34.60
N ALA A 473 -35.46 -20.05 -33.34
CA ALA A 473 -36.11 -20.81 -32.28
C ALA A 473 -37.50 -20.25 -31.92
N ALA A 474 -37.75 -18.96 -32.19
CA ALA A 474 -39.06 -18.34 -32.03
C ALA A 474 -39.98 -18.49 -33.26
N ASN A 475 -39.41 -18.60 -34.46
CA ASN A 475 -40.14 -18.67 -35.73
C ASN A 475 -39.91 -20.01 -36.44
N GLY A 476 -40.34 -21.10 -35.82
CA GLY A 476 -40.80 -22.26 -36.56
C GLY A 476 -42.22 -21.98 -37.03
N ILE A 477 -42.40 -21.51 -38.28
CA ILE A 477 -43.55 -21.67 -39.19
C ILE A 477 -43.59 -20.47 -40.19
N LEU A 478 -43.42 -20.79 -41.50
CA LEU A 478 -43.67 -19.98 -42.71
C LEU A 478 -42.78 -18.71 -42.86
N GLU A 479 -42.10 -18.41 -43.97
CA GLU A 479 -42.58 -18.44 -45.34
C GLU A 479 -41.44 -18.26 -46.39
N LYS A 480 -41.69 -18.86 -47.55
CA LYS A 480 -41.18 -18.74 -48.93
C LYS A 480 -40.12 -17.68 -49.33
N GLN A 481 -39.18 -18.18 -50.13
CA GLN A 481 -38.16 -17.49 -50.93
C GLN A 481 -38.73 -16.60 -52.05
N GLN A 482 -38.03 -15.49 -52.36
CA GLN A 482 -37.88 -14.89 -53.70
C GLN A 482 -36.65 -13.93 -53.73
N PRO A 483 -36.09 -13.57 -54.90
CA PRO A 483 -34.77 -14.04 -55.33
C PRO A 483 -33.60 -13.07 -55.11
N ALA A 484 -32.40 -13.67 -55.09
CA ALA A 484 -31.09 -13.05 -54.93
C ALA A 484 -30.74 -12.04 -56.04
N GLN A 485 -30.23 -10.87 -55.62
CA GLN A 485 -29.52 -9.94 -56.49
C GLN A 485 -28.10 -10.47 -56.77
N LYS A 486 -27.69 -10.40 -58.04
CA LYS A 486 -26.38 -10.86 -58.54
C LYS A 486 -25.22 -10.13 -57.85
N PRO A 487 -24.16 -10.84 -57.44
CA PRO A 487 -22.94 -10.20 -56.98
C PRO A 487 -22.19 -9.53 -58.14
N VAL A 488 -21.71 -8.31 -57.86
CA VAL A 488 -20.84 -7.53 -58.74
C VAL A 488 -19.47 -8.20 -58.80
N VAL A 489 -19.01 -8.49 -60.02
CA VAL A 489 -17.68 -9.03 -60.31
C VAL A 489 -16.65 -7.93 -60.07
N VAL A 490 -15.73 -8.14 -59.13
CA VAL A 490 -14.52 -7.33 -59.00
C VAL A 490 -13.44 -8.02 -59.83
N ASP A 491 -12.93 -7.28 -60.80
CA ASP A 491 -11.92 -7.69 -61.77
C ASP A 491 -10.55 -7.83 -61.10
N THR A 492 -9.97 -9.03 -61.13
CA THR A 492 -8.62 -9.33 -60.61
C THR A 492 -7.72 -9.88 -61.72
N GLU A 493 -7.44 -9.06 -62.73
CA GLU A 493 -6.32 -9.28 -63.63
C GLU A 493 -5.30 -8.15 -63.48
N LYS A 494 -4.24 -8.41 -62.69
CA LYS A 494 -2.86 -7.97 -62.97
C LYS A 494 -1.88 -8.79 -62.14
N GLU A 495 -1.13 -9.61 -62.85
CA GLU A 495 -0.06 -10.51 -62.40
C GLU A 495 1.06 -9.76 -61.67
N LEU A 496 1.70 -10.45 -60.72
CA LEU A 496 3.17 -10.42 -60.56
C LEU A 496 3.63 -11.81 -60.07
N LYS A 497 4.51 -12.40 -60.88
CA LYS A 497 5.06 -13.77 -60.77
C LYS A 497 5.97 -13.90 -59.54
N GLY A 498 5.78 -14.99 -58.79
CA GLY A 498 6.75 -15.51 -57.82
C GLY A 498 6.59 -17.02 -57.73
N GLN A 499 7.60 -17.76 -58.21
CA GLN A 499 7.62 -19.22 -58.20
C GLN A 499 7.59 -19.74 -56.76
N SER A 500 6.68 -20.67 -56.46
CA SER A 500 6.56 -21.28 -55.13
C SER A 500 7.51 -22.46 -54.99
N ILE A 501 8.22 -22.50 -53.86
CA ILE A 501 9.13 -23.55 -53.39
C ILE A 501 8.41 -24.91 -53.13
N MET A 502 7.08 -24.95 -53.28
CA MET A 502 6.27 -26.16 -53.08
C MET A 502 6.41 -27.19 -54.21
N ASP A 503 6.86 -26.80 -55.39
CA ASP A 503 7.11 -27.74 -56.50
C ASP A 503 8.39 -28.57 -56.32
N ALA A 504 9.29 -28.18 -55.41
CA ALA A 504 10.51 -28.93 -55.10
C ALA A 504 10.33 -29.98 -54.00
N LEU A 505 9.28 -29.89 -53.17
CA LEU A 505 9.08 -30.77 -52.00
C LEU A 505 7.99 -31.84 -52.20
N LEU A 506 7.12 -31.69 -53.20
CA LEU A 506 6.01 -32.62 -53.47
C LEU A 506 6.37 -33.79 -54.41
N GLY A 507 7.63 -33.91 -54.83
CA GLY A 507 8.11 -35.00 -55.69
C GLY A 507 8.49 -36.31 -54.99
N MET A 508 8.50 -36.38 -53.65
CA MET A 508 8.98 -37.56 -52.92
C MET A 508 7.91 -38.59 -52.53
N PHE A 509 6.62 -38.31 -52.72
CA PHE A 509 5.56 -39.29 -52.45
C PHE A 509 4.41 -39.13 -53.44
N THR A 510 4.57 -39.71 -54.64
CA THR A 510 3.42 -40.02 -55.49
C THR A 510 3.33 -41.52 -55.72
N THR A 511 2.17 -42.10 -55.47
CA THR A 511 1.57 -43.09 -56.38
C THR A 511 0.05 -42.97 -56.30
N LYS A 512 -0.54 -42.80 -57.48
CA LYS A 512 -1.96 -42.71 -57.79
C LYS A 512 -2.60 -44.09 -57.77
N VAL A 513 -3.91 -44.17 -57.47
CA VAL A 513 -4.86 -44.91 -58.32
C VAL A 513 -6.18 -44.11 -58.42
N ASN A 514 -6.69 -44.07 -59.65
CA ASN A 514 -7.84 -43.35 -60.18
C ASN A 514 -9.18 -44.10 -59.99
N ALA A 515 -10.24 -43.34 -60.32
CA ALA A 515 -11.39 -43.71 -61.18
C ALA A 515 -12.76 -43.93 -60.50
N ASP A 516 -13.59 -42.89 -60.69
CA ASP A 516 -14.78 -42.92 -61.58
C ASP A 516 -16.21 -43.08 -61.02
N GLU A 517 -16.93 -41.97 -61.24
CA GLU A 517 -18.17 -41.83 -62.05
C GLU A 517 -19.59 -41.90 -61.45
N MET A 518 -20.24 -40.73 -61.55
CA MET A 518 -21.49 -40.41 -62.26
C MET A 518 -22.90 -40.83 -61.74
N LYS A 519 -23.69 -39.75 -61.52
CA LYS A 519 -24.98 -39.39 -62.15
C LYS A 519 -26.34 -39.96 -61.65
N LYS A 520 -27.19 -38.96 -61.33
CA LYS A 520 -28.51 -38.61 -61.92
C LYS A 520 -29.84 -39.18 -61.37
N GLU A 521 -30.71 -38.18 -61.14
CA GLU A 521 -32.09 -38.00 -61.63
C GLU A 521 -33.32 -38.57 -60.87
N ASN A 522 -34.18 -37.58 -60.54
CA ASN A 522 -35.59 -37.44 -60.92
C ASN A 522 -36.72 -38.13 -60.12
N SER A 523 -37.57 -37.24 -59.58
CA SER A 523 -38.97 -36.97 -60.01
C SER A 523 -40.14 -37.48 -59.17
N SER A 524 -41.13 -36.57 -59.10
CA SER A 524 -42.60 -36.80 -59.09
C SER A 524 -43.19 -37.33 -57.76
N ASP A 525 -44.42 -37.02 -57.34
CA ASP A 525 -45.49 -36.21 -57.91
C ASP A 525 -46.60 -35.99 -56.87
N SER A 526 -47.52 -35.08 -57.19
CA SER A 526 -48.97 -35.17 -56.97
C SER A 526 -49.65 -34.77 -55.63
N LEU A 527 -50.42 -33.66 -55.76
CA LEU A 527 -51.88 -33.52 -55.61
C LEU A 527 -52.58 -33.57 -54.23
N GLY A 528 -53.37 -32.50 -54.00
CA GLY A 528 -54.80 -32.68 -53.69
C GLY A 528 -55.41 -31.76 -52.63
N SER A 529 -56.16 -30.73 -53.09
CA SER A 529 -57.43 -30.15 -52.58
C SER A 529 -57.71 -30.13 -51.06
N GLY A 530 -58.19 -29.07 -50.40
CA GLY A 530 -59.06 -27.97 -50.83
C GLY A 530 -60.13 -27.75 -49.75
N SER A 531 -60.65 -26.52 -49.64
CA SER A 531 -61.96 -26.09 -49.07
C SER A 531 -61.88 -25.05 -47.93
N GLN A 532 -62.62 -23.97 -48.18
CA GLN A 532 -62.78 -22.73 -47.42
C GLN A 532 -63.83 -22.85 -46.30
N LYS A 533 -63.79 -21.97 -45.28
CA LYS A 533 -64.69 -20.79 -45.06
C LYS A 533 -64.76 -20.31 -43.59
N SER A 534 -64.50 -18.99 -43.40
CA SER A 534 -65.21 -17.93 -42.62
C SER A 534 -65.84 -18.25 -41.23
N ALA A 535 -65.86 -17.41 -40.17
CA ALA A 535 -65.77 -15.96 -40.02
C ALA A 535 -65.54 -15.50 -38.55
N VAL A 536 -64.81 -14.39 -38.39
CA VAL A 536 -65.00 -13.18 -37.54
C VAL A 536 -65.49 -13.28 -36.07
N SER A 537 -64.63 -12.85 -35.10
CA SER A 537 -64.87 -11.68 -34.21
C SER A 537 -63.72 -11.47 -33.18
N SER A 538 -63.10 -10.28 -33.17
CA SER A 538 -62.19 -9.69 -32.16
C SER A 538 -62.99 -8.81 -31.16
N PRO A 539 -62.44 -8.24 -30.04
CA PRO A 539 -61.02 -7.98 -29.72
C PRO A 539 -60.52 -8.28 -28.27
N GLU A 540 -59.19 -8.52 -28.22
CA GLU A 540 -58.17 -8.07 -27.24
C GLU A 540 -58.43 -8.07 -25.73
N GLN A 541 -57.75 -8.99 -25.03
CA GLN A 541 -57.02 -8.74 -23.78
C GLN A 541 -55.75 -9.61 -23.77
N LEU A 542 -54.58 -8.98 -23.55
CA LEU A 542 -53.26 -9.63 -23.53
C LEU A 542 -53.15 -10.73 -22.45
N PRO A 543 -52.52 -11.86 -22.78
CA PRO A 543 -51.47 -12.38 -21.92
C PRO A 543 -50.23 -12.87 -22.68
N SER A 544 -49.10 -12.75 -21.98
CA SER A 544 -47.75 -13.23 -22.28
C SER A 544 -47.68 -14.66 -22.85
N PRO A 545 -46.83 -14.93 -23.86
CA PRO A 545 -46.43 -16.29 -24.20
C PRO A 545 -45.05 -16.63 -23.63
N THR A 546 -45.06 -17.46 -22.60
CA THR A 546 -44.03 -18.43 -22.26
C THR A 546 -43.67 -19.28 -23.49
N SER A 547 -42.39 -19.38 -23.84
CA SER A 547 -41.91 -20.37 -24.83
C SER A 547 -41.61 -21.71 -24.14
N PRO A 548 -41.89 -22.85 -24.80
CA PRO A 548 -41.84 -24.18 -24.18
C PRO A 548 -40.46 -24.87 -24.33
N ILE A 549 -39.38 -24.14 -24.08
CA ILE A 549 -38.03 -24.72 -23.87
C ILE A 549 -37.51 -24.39 -22.46
N ALA A 550 -38.20 -23.51 -21.72
CA ALA A 550 -37.84 -23.12 -20.35
C ALA A 550 -38.37 -24.09 -19.27
N ALA A 551 -38.90 -25.26 -19.64
CA ALA A 551 -39.53 -26.18 -18.72
C ALA A 551 -38.89 -27.56 -18.73
N GLU A 552 -37.57 -27.63 -18.47
CA GLU A 552 -36.92 -28.82 -17.89
C GLU A 552 -35.45 -28.57 -17.47
N ILE A 553 -35.15 -27.42 -16.89
CA ILE A 553 -33.94 -27.27 -16.05
C ILE A 553 -34.41 -26.76 -14.70
N GLY A 554 -34.90 -27.69 -13.89
CA GLY A 554 -35.14 -27.42 -12.48
C GLY A 554 -33.85 -26.91 -11.82
N ASP A 555 -34.02 -26.07 -10.80
CA ASP A 555 -32.99 -25.67 -9.85
C ASP A 555 -32.21 -26.91 -9.38
N LYS A 556 -31.11 -27.24 -10.08
CA LYS A 556 -30.12 -28.20 -9.64
C LYS A 556 -28.98 -27.42 -8.99
N PRO A 557 -28.35 -27.93 -7.91
CA PRO A 557 -27.31 -27.21 -7.16
C PRO A 557 -25.99 -26.97 -7.93
N TYR A 558 -25.87 -27.40 -9.19
CA TYR A 558 -24.61 -27.46 -9.93
C TYR A 558 -24.70 -26.72 -11.27
N GLY A 559 -23.91 -25.63 -11.37
CA GLY A 559 -23.31 -24.92 -12.52
C GLY A 559 -24.04 -24.78 -13.86
N ARG A 560 -23.82 -23.64 -14.53
CA ARG A 560 -24.26 -23.39 -15.92
C ARG A 560 -23.20 -23.78 -16.96
N GLY A 561 -22.05 -24.33 -16.58
CA GLY A 561 -20.97 -24.69 -17.52
C GLY A 561 -20.15 -23.48 -17.99
N ARG A 562 -19.94 -22.50 -17.12
CA ARG A 562 -19.22 -21.25 -17.43
C ARG A 562 -17.71 -21.45 -17.27
N LEU A 563 -16.95 -21.23 -18.35
CA LEU A 563 -15.50 -21.46 -18.39
C LEU A 563 -14.72 -20.14 -18.48
N LEU A 564 -13.73 -19.98 -17.60
CA LEU A 564 -12.71 -18.94 -17.66
C LEU A 564 -11.35 -19.57 -18.03
N CYS A 565 -10.64 -18.98 -18.99
CA CYS A 565 -9.31 -19.40 -19.43
C CYS A 565 -8.32 -18.22 -19.28
N LEU A 566 -7.21 -18.47 -18.59
CA LEU A 566 -6.18 -17.49 -18.26
C LEU A 566 -4.85 -17.88 -18.91
N ASP A 567 -4.37 -17.05 -19.82
CA ASP A 567 -3.13 -17.33 -20.56
C ASP A 567 -1.86 -17.22 -19.69
N GLY A 568 -0.78 -17.86 -20.12
CA GLY A 568 0.56 -17.64 -19.57
C GLY A 568 1.24 -16.39 -20.13
N GLY A 569 2.20 -15.84 -19.39
CA GLY A 569 2.92 -14.63 -19.84
C GLY A 569 3.86 -13.93 -18.84
N GLY A 570 4.31 -14.63 -17.79
CA GLY A 570 5.24 -14.06 -16.79
C GLY A 570 4.61 -12.94 -15.94
N ILE A 571 5.34 -11.86 -15.70
CA ILE A 571 4.88 -10.69 -14.92
C ILE A 571 3.67 -9.99 -15.56
N ARG A 572 3.46 -10.18 -16.86
CA ARG A 572 2.27 -9.69 -17.57
C ARG A 572 0.96 -10.31 -17.09
N GLY A 573 1.01 -11.32 -16.19
CA GLY A 573 -0.15 -11.75 -15.42
C GLY A 573 -0.88 -10.61 -14.68
N LEU A 574 -0.17 -9.51 -14.38
CA LEU A 574 -0.77 -8.26 -13.91
C LEU A 574 -1.90 -7.74 -14.82
N VAL A 575 -1.81 -7.94 -16.14
CA VAL A 575 -2.86 -7.60 -17.12
C VAL A 575 -4.13 -8.42 -16.86
N LEU A 576 -4.00 -9.72 -16.61
CA LEU A 576 -5.12 -10.60 -16.25
C LEU A 576 -5.80 -10.13 -14.97
N VAL A 577 -4.99 -9.83 -13.95
CA VAL A 577 -5.50 -9.35 -12.65
C VAL A 577 -6.27 -8.05 -12.84
N GLN A 578 -5.75 -7.10 -13.62
CA GLN A 578 -6.43 -5.83 -13.86
C GLN A 578 -7.75 -6.01 -14.63
N MET A 579 -7.77 -6.87 -15.66
CA MET A 579 -9.00 -7.16 -16.39
C MET A 579 -10.06 -7.79 -15.49
N LEU A 580 -9.68 -8.80 -14.70
CA LEU A 580 -10.57 -9.47 -13.75
C LEU A 580 -11.09 -8.49 -12.67
N LEU A 581 -10.23 -7.58 -12.19
CA LEU A 581 -10.63 -6.55 -11.23
C LEU A 581 -11.71 -5.62 -11.79
N GLU A 582 -11.58 -5.19 -13.06
CA GLU A 582 -12.62 -4.36 -13.70
C GLU A 582 -13.92 -5.14 -13.95
N ILE A 583 -13.82 -6.43 -14.29
CA ILE A 583 -15.00 -7.30 -14.45
C ILE A 583 -15.74 -7.47 -13.12
N GLU A 584 -15.01 -7.76 -12.04
CA GLU A 584 -15.57 -7.89 -10.69
C GLU A 584 -16.25 -6.58 -10.23
N LYS A 585 -15.64 -5.43 -10.55
CA LYS A 585 -16.22 -4.11 -10.27
C LYS A 585 -17.53 -3.85 -11.01
N LEU A 586 -17.63 -4.28 -12.27
CA LEU A 586 -18.84 -4.14 -13.08
C LEU A 586 -19.93 -5.15 -12.71
N SER A 587 -19.55 -6.40 -12.43
CA SER A 587 -20.47 -7.48 -12.07
C SER A 587 -20.98 -7.38 -10.62
N ARG A 588 -20.20 -6.73 -9.75
CA ARG A 588 -20.37 -6.71 -8.28
C ARG A 588 -20.42 -8.11 -7.67
N THR A 589 -19.76 -9.07 -8.33
CA THR A 589 -19.72 -10.48 -7.95
C THR A 589 -18.27 -10.95 -8.03
N PRO A 590 -17.71 -11.56 -6.96
CA PRO A 590 -16.36 -12.11 -7.00
C PRO A 590 -16.18 -13.10 -8.16
N ILE A 591 -15.04 -13.04 -8.85
CA ILE A 591 -14.77 -13.87 -10.03
C ILE A 591 -14.99 -15.36 -9.77
N ILE A 592 -14.61 -15.85 -8.58
CA ILE A 592 -14.75 -17.26 -8.18
C ILE A 592 -16.20 -17.77 -8.23
N HIS A 593 -17.20 -16.89 -8.08
CA HIS A 593 -18.62 -17.25 -8.13
C HIS A 593 -19.24 -17.09 -9.53
N MET A 594 -18.51 -16.46 -10.46
CA MET A 594 -18.98 -16.21 -11.82
C MET A 594 -18.73 -17.39 -12.76
N PHE A 595 -17.79 -18.29 -12.42
CA PHE A 595 -17.35 -19.38 -13.29
C PHE A 595 -17.43 -20.72 -12.58
N ASP A 596 -17.80 -21.76 -13.33
CA ASP A 596 -17.84 -23.14 -12.82
C ASP A 596 -16.50 -23.85 -13.05
N TRP A 597 -15.78 -23.42 -14.09
CA TRP A 597 -14.48 -23.92 -14.50
C TRP A 597 -13.48 -22.78 -14.68
N ILE A 598 -12.27 -22.94 -14.16
CA ILE A 598 -11.14 -22.03 -14.39
C ILE A 598 -9.95 -22.84 -14.89
N ALA A 599 -9.43 -22.49 -16.06
CA ALA A 599 -8.22 -23.05 -16.63
C ALA A 599 -7.12 -21.99 -16.67
N GLY A 600 -5.88 -22.37 -16.36
CA GLY A 600 -4.76 -21.43 -16.37
C GLY A 600 -3.43 -22.05 -16.75
N THR A 601 -2.59 -21.27 -17.44
CA THR A 601 -1.22 -21.66 -17.78
C THR A 601 -0.22 -20.67 -17.21
N SER A 602 0.91 -21.15 -16.69
CA SER A 602 1.97 -20.32 -16.13
C SER A 602 1.42 -19.34 -15.10
N THR A 603 1.63 -18.04 -15.32
CA THR A 603 1.03 -16.96 -14.54
C THR A 603 -0.49 -17.09 -14.40
N GLY A 604 -1.25 -17.37 -15.48
CA GLY A 604 -2.69 -17.60 -15.41
C GLY A 604 -3.06 -18.81 -14.53
N GLY A 605 -2.20 -19.82 -14.47
CA GLY A 605 -2.33 -20.96 -13.57
C GLY A 605 -2.13 -20.59 -12.10
N ILE A 606 -1.11 -19.79 -11.80
CA ILE A 606 -0.87 -19.25 -10.45
C ILE A 606 -2.06 -18.40 -9.99
N LEU A 607 -2.58 -17.55 -10.88
CA LEU A 607 -3.75 -16.70 -10.61
C LEU A 607 -5.02 -17.54 -10.38
N ALA A 608 -5.26 -18.58 -11.18
CA ALA A 608 -6.37 -19.50 -11.00
C ALA A 608 -6.32 -20.19 -9.63
N LEU A 609 -5.15 -20.68 -9.21
CA LEU A 609 -4.96 -21.31 -7.91
C LEU A 609 -5.12 -20.31 -6.76
N ALA A 610 -4.60 -19.10 -6.91
CA ALA A 610 -4.78 -18.03 -5.90
C ALA A 610 -6.27 -17.70 -5.70
N LEU A 611 -7.02 -17.59 -6.80
CA LEU A 611 -8.48 -17.45 -6.77
C LEU A 611 -9.15 -18.63 -6.05
N GLY A 612 -8.79 -19.87 -6.39
CA GLY A 612 -9.31 -21.09 -5.75
C GLY A 612 -9.02 -21.16 -4.25
N CYS A 613 -7.89 -20.64 -3.81
CA CYS A 613 -7.54 -20.50 -2.39
C CYS A 613 -8.21 -19.31 -1.68
N GLY A 614 -9.13 -18.60 -2.34
CA GLY A 614 -9.92 -17.52 -1.76
C GLY A 614 -9.23 -16.15 -1.71
N LYS A 615 -8.17 -15.92 -2.49
CA LYS A 615 -7.53 -14.60 -2.59
C LYS A 615 -8.39 -13.62 -3.38
N THR A 616 -8.46 -12.38 -2.90
CA THR A 616 -9.10 -11.27 -3.63
C THR A 616 -8.23 -10.78 -4.78
N MET A 617 -8.83 -10.10 -5.77
CA MET A 617 -8.07 -9.51 -6.89
C MET A 617 -7.00 -8.51 -6.45
N ARG A 618 -7.24 -7.75 -5.38
CA ARG A 618 -6.23 -6.86 -4.81
C ARG A 618 -5.04 -7.62 -4.22
N GLN A 619 -5.30 -8.71 -3.50
CA GLN A 619 -4.25 -9.58 -2.97
C GLN A 619 -3.46 -10.27 -4.10
N CYS A 620 -4.12 -10.67 -5.19
CA CYS A 620 -3.45 -11.20 -6.38
C CYS A 620 -2.56 -10.15 -7.04
N MET A 621 -3.01 -8.89 -7.13
CA MET A 621 -2.17 -7.78 -7.65
C MET A 621 -0.91 -7.62 -6.79
N GLY A 622 -1.08 -7.55 -5.46
CA GLY A 622 0.04 -7.47 -4.51
C GLY A 622 0.98 -8.68 -4.59
N LEU A 623 0.45 -9.89 -4.81
CA LEU A 623 1.24 -11.10 -5.01
C LEU A 623 2.21 -10.93 -6.20
N TYR A 624 1.73 -10.54 -7.38
CA TYR A 624 2.59 -10.37 -8.55
C TYR A 624 3.63 -9.26 -8.38
N LEU A 625 3.24 -8.14 -7.77
CA LEU A 625 4.16 -7.04 -7.50
C LEU A 625 5.24 -7.42 -6.48
N ARG A 626 4.95 -8.28 -5.50
CA ARG A 626 5.98 -8.83 -4.61
C ARG A 626 6.84 -9.90 -5.30
N MET A 627 6.23 -10.73 -6.16
CA MET A 627 6.96 -11.73 -6.93
C MET A 627 8.01 -11.09 -7.84
N LYS A 628 7.72 -9.97 -8.52
CA LYS A 628 8.70 -9.31 -9.40
C LYS A 628 9.96 -8.88 -8.66
N GLU A 629 9.78 -8.37 -7.44
CA GLU A 629 10.87 -7.85 -6.59
C GLU A 629 11.74 -8.98 -6.06
N GLN A 630 11.14 -10.09 -5.66
CA GLN A 630 11.82 -11.15 -4.90
C GLN A 630 12.26 -12.32 -5.78
N CYS A 631 11.52 -12.65 -6.85
CA CYS A 631 11.78 -13.84 -7.67
C CYS A 631 12.76 -13.60 -8.80
N PHE A 632 12.85 -12.38 -9.34
CA PHE A 632 13.69 -12.08 -10.50
C PHE A 632 15.07 -11.53 -10.11
N VAL A 633 15.59 -11.86 -8.93
CA VAL A 633 16.87 -11.34 -8.41
C VAL A 633 18.05 -12.18 -8.89
N GLY A 634 19.10 -11.53 -9.42
CA GLY A 634 20.31 -12.18 -9.91
C GLY A 634 20.30 -12.49 -11.41
N SER A 635 21.11 -13.45 -11.84
CA SER A 635 21.21 -13.90 -13.24
C SER A 635 20.31 -15.09 -13.52
N ARG A 636 19.79 -15.18 -14.74
CA ARG A 636 19.02 -16.35 -15.21
C ARG A 636 19.90 -17.62 -15.28
N PRO A 637 19.34 -18.81 -14.97
CA PRO A 637 18.02 -19.01 -14.37
C PRO A 637 17.99 -18.57 -12.90
N TYR A 638 16.90 -17.93 -12.48
CA TYR A 638 16.74 -17.38 -11.13
C TYR A 638 16.64 -18.47 -10.05
N ASN A 639 17.02 -18.09 -8.82
CA ASN A 639 16.84 -18.95 -7.65
C ASN A 639 15.35 -19.18 -7.40
N SER A 640 14.96 -20.44 -7.22
CA SER A 640 13.58 -20.85 -7.02
C SER A 640 13.10 -20.74 -5.57
N GLU A 641 13.99 -20.60 -4.59
CA GLU A 641 13.65 -20.59 -3.16
C GLU A 641 12.67 -19.47 -2.80
N PHE A 642 12.93 -18.24 -3.24
CA PHE A 642 12.02 -17.10 -2.99
C PHE A 642 10.68 -17.27 -3.71
N PHE A 643 10.71 -17.81 -4.94
CA PHE A 643 9.49 -18.09 -5.68
C PHE A 643 8.63 -19.13 -4.96
N GLU A 644 9.24 -20.20 -4.44
CA GLU A 644 8.55 -21.21 -3.65
C GLU A 644 8.03 -20.67 -2.32
N SER A 645 8.81 -19.84 -1.61
CA SER A 645 8.37 -19.20 -0.36
C SER A 645 7.11 -18.36 -0.58
N ILE A 646 7.11 -17.48 -1.59
CA ILE A 646 5.95 -16.64 -1.89
C ILE A 646 4.72 -17.48 -2.24
N LEU A 647 4.90 -18.56 -3.02
CA LEU A 647 3.79 -19.45 -3.36
C LEU A 647 3.25 -20.16 -2.11
N LYS A 648 4.11 -20.62 -1.19
CA LYS A 648 3.67 -21.21 0.08
C LYS A 648 2.91 -20.22 0.96
N ASP A 649 3.42 -19.00 1.11
CA ASP A 649 2.81 -17.96 1.94
C ASP A 649 1.43 -17.55 1.42
N ASN A 650 1.25 -17.56 0.09
CA ASN A 650 0.01 -17.11 -0.54
C ASN A 650 -0.98 -18.25 -0.85
N LEU A 651 -0.51 -19.46 -1.14
CA LEU A 651 -1.38 -20.58 -1.51
C LEU A 651 -1.56 -21.61 -0.38
N GLY A 652 -0.77 -21.49 0.70
CA GLY A 652 -0.72 -22.41 1.84
C GLY A 652 0.33 -23.49 1.64
N GLU A 653 1.18 -23.72 2.65
CA GLU A 653 2.27 -24.71 2.56
C GLU A 653 1.74 -26.15 2.48
N PHE A 654 0.62 -26.44 3.15
CA PHE A 654 0.04 -27.77 3.28
C PHE A 654 -1.28 -27.94 2.52
N ASN A 655 -1.76 -26.90 1.84
CA ASN A 655 -3.00 -26.97 1.08
C ASN A 655 -2.82 -27.90 -0.12
N VAL A 656 -3.76 -28.84 -0.29
CA VAL A 656 -3.80 -29.77 -1.43
C VAL A 656 -4.84 -29.33 -2.45
N MET A 657 -4.72 -29.81 -3.69
CA MET A 657 -5.62 -29.42 -4.79
C MET A 657 -7.09 -29.67 -4.44
N THR A 658 -7.42 -30.77 -3.78
CA THR A 658 -8.80 -31.10 -3.37
C THR A 658 -9.37 -30.24 -2.25
N ASP A 659 -8.56 -29.40 -1.58
CA ASP A 659 -9.08 -28.43 -0.60
C ASP A 659 -9.89 -27.33 -1.29
N ILE A 660 -9.57 -27.03 -2.55
CA ILE A 660 -10.35 -26.15 -3.41
C ILE A 660 -11.61 -26.92 -3.85
N LYS A 661 -12.77 -26.58 -3.27
CA LYS A 661 -14.04 -27.26 -3.59
C LYS A 661 -14.74 -26.72 -4.83
N HIS A 662 -14.62 -25.41 -5.06
CA HIS A 662 -15.22 -24.72 -6.19
C HIS A 662 -14.42 -23.45 -6.50
N PRO A 663 -14.24 -23.07 -7.77
CA PRO A 663 -14.65 -23.77 -8.99
C PRO A 663 -13.78 -25.00 -9.28
N LYS A 664 -14.11 -25.72 -10.35
CA LYS A 664 -13.21 -26.74 -10.89
C LYS A 664 -12.04 -26.04 -11.57
N ILE A 665 -10.83 -26.34 -11.11
CA ILE A 665 -9.60 -25.71 -11.56
C ILE A 665 -8.74 -26.73 -12.30
N MET A 666 -8.21 -26.32 -13.45
CA MET A 666 -7.22 -27.07 -14.20
C MET A 666 -6.03 -26.17 -14.54
N VAL A 667 -4.83 -26.64 -14.22
CA VAL A 667 -3.58 -25.91 -14.44
C VAL A 667 -2.63 -26.73 -15.28
N THR A 668 -2.09 -26.14 -16.34
CA THR A 668 -1.23 -26.84 -17.30
C THR A 668 0.21 -26.98 -16.81
N GLY A 669 0.88 -28.07 -17.16
CA GLY A 669 2.32 -28.25 -16.96
C GLY A 669 2.85 -29.34 -17.89
N VAL A 670 4.05 -29.16 -18.44
CA VAL A 670 4.62 -30.11 -19.39
C VAL A 670 5.48 -31.13 -18.66
N MET A 671 5.17 -32.42 -18.80
CA MET A 671 6.00 -33.52 -18.31
C MET A 671 7.18 -33.73 -19.28
N ALA A 672 8.35 -33.27 -18.87
CA ALA A 672 9.58 -33.31 -19.66
C ALA A 672 10.47 -34.53 -19.35
N ASP A 673 10.01 -35.45 -18.50
CA ASP A 673 10.72 -36.70 -18.14
C ASP A 673 10.58 -37.82 -19.20
N ARG A 674 10.00 -37.51 -20.37
CA ARG A 674 9.62 -38.47 -21.41
C ARG A 674 9.70 -37.86 -22.80
N LYS A 675 9.81 -38.73 -23.80
CA LYS A 675 9.67 -38.41 -25.22
C LYS A 675 8.65 -39.37 -25.87
N PRO A 676 7.61 -38.87 -26.58
CA PRO A 676 7.25 -37.46 -26.72
C PRO A 676 6.91 -36.83 -25.36
N VAL A 677 7.14 -35.52 -25.21
CA VAL A 677 6.70 -34.77 -24.02
C VAL A 677 5.18 -34.77 -23.97
N ASP A 678 4.62 -34.61 -22.77
CA ASP A 678 3.19 -34.80 -22.53
C ASP A 678 2.63 -33.68 -21.67
N LEU A 679 1.36 -33.32 -21.89
CA LEU A 679 0.68 -32.27 -21.14
C LEU A 679 0.03 -32.89 -19.90
N HIS A 680 0.41 -32.40 -18.73
CA HIS A 680 -0.27 -32.71 -17.48
C HIS A 680 -1.18 -31.56 -17.08
N LEU A 681 -2.43 -31.87 -16.72
CA LEU A 681 -3.30 -30.91 -16.05
C LEU A 681 -3.37 -31.27 -14.55
N PHE A 682 -2.90 -30.35 -13.71
CA PHE A 682 -3.15 -30.36 -12.28
C PHE A 682 -4.61 -29.97 -12.05
N ARG A 683 -5.37 -30.82 -11.37
CA ARG A 683 -6.83 -30.68 -11.22
C ARG A 683 -7.22 -30.75 -9.75
N ASN A 684 -8.29 -30.08 -9.34
CA ASN A 684 -8.92 -30.27 -8.01
C ASN A 684 -10.09 -31.29 -8.03
N TYR A 685 -10.35 -31.91 -9.17
CA TYR A 685 -11.39 -32.91 -9.37
C TYR A 685 -10.79 -34.20 -9.96
N THR A 686 -11.56 -35.28 -9.91
CA THR A 686 -11.16 -36.60 -10.46
C THR A 686 -11.04 -36.57 -11.98
N SER A 687 -9.99 -37.17 -12.54
CA SER A 687 -9.79 -37.19 -13.99
C SER A 687 -10.82 -38.08 -14.70
N ALA A 688 -11.01 -37.87 -16.02
CA ALA A 688 -11.85 -38.74 -16.84
C ALA A 688 -11.38 -40.20 -16.80
N SER A 689 -10.06 -40.44 -16.82
CA SER A 689 -9.47 -41.77 -16.72
C SER A 689 -9.79 -42.46 -15.39
N ASP A 690 -9.72 -41.74 -14.27
CA ASP A 690 -10.05 -42.29 -12.95
C ASP A 690 -11.55 -42.62 -12.85
N ILE A 691 -12.43 -41.79 -13.42
CA ILE A 691 -13.88 -42.03 -13.46
C ILE A 691 -14.21 -43.30 -14.25
N LEU A 692 -13.51 -43.53 -15.37
CA LEU A 692 -13.68 -44.70 -16.22
C LEU A 692 -12.93 -45.95 -15.70
N GLY A 693 -12.17 -45.83 -14.61
CA GLY A 693 -11.35 -46.92 -14.08
C GLY A 693 -10.22 -47.36 -15.02
N ILE A 694 -9.73 -46.46 -15.89
CA ILE A 694 -8.65 -46.75 -16.83
C ILE A 694 -7.33 -46.79 -16.07
N VAL A 695 -6.85 -48.00 -15.78
CA VAL A 695 -5.53 -48.20 -15.18
C VAL A 695 -4.46 -48.02 -16.24
N THR A 696 -3.67 -46.94 -16.12
CA THR A 696 -2.48 -46.77 -16.97
C THR A 696 -1.45 -47.85 -16.58
N PRO A 697 -0.91 -48.64 -17.53
CA PRO A 697 0.05 -49.70 -17.20
C PRO A 697 1.27 -49.12 -16.47
N ILE A 698 1.53 -49.60 -15.25
CA ILE A 698 2.71 -49.24 -14.48
C ILE A 698 3.91 -49.98 -15.11
N ASN A 699 4.54 -49.36 -16.10
CA ASN A 699 5.87 -49.78 -16.49
C ASN A 699 6.85 -49.33 -15.39
N ASN A 700 7.73 -50.24 -14.95
CA ASN A 700 8.75 -50.07 -13.88
C ASN A 700 9.64 -48.80 -13.98
N ARG A 701 9.50 -47.97 -15.01
CA ARG A 701 10.28 -46.74 -15.24
C ARG A 701 9.50 -45.43 -15.01
N ARG A 702 8.18 -45.44 -14.83
CA ARG A 702 7.37 -44.20 -14.79
C ARG A 702 6.31 -44.24 -13.68
N ILE A 703 6.55 -43.51 -12.60
CA ILE A 703 5.59 -43.32 -11.50
C ILE A 703 4.59 -42.24 -11.94
N PRO A 704 3.26 -42.46 -11.94
CA PRO A 704 2.29 -41.42 -12.28
C PRO A 704 2.38 -40.23 -11.30
N PRO A 705 1.89 -39.04 -11.67
CA PRO A 705 1.65 -37.97 -10.70
C PRO A 705 0.77 -38.45 -9.55
N PRO A 706 1.00 -37.96 -8.32
CA PRO A 706 0.15 -38.32 -7.19
C PRO A 706 -1.29 -37.85 -7.46
N GLN A 707 -2.27 -38.47 -6.79
CA GLN A 707 -3.66 -38.09 -6.94
C GLN A 707 -3.90 -36.64 -6.44
N PRO A 708 -4.94 -35.94 -6.92
CA PRO A 708 -5.24 -34.56 -6.51
C PRO A 708 -5.27 -34.34 -4.98
N SER A 709 -5.68 -35.35 -4.20
CA SER A 709 -5.72 -35.30 -2.74
C SER A 709 -4.35 -35.24 -2.05
N GLU A 710 -3.29 -35.53 -2.78
CA GLU A 710 -1.90 -35.53 -2.30
C GLU A 710 -1.06 -34.44 -3.00
N GLN A 711 -1.62 -33.76 -3.99
CA GLN A 711 -0.94 -32.71 -4.74
C GLN A 711 -1.03 -31.38 -4.00
N LEU A 712 0.10 -30.84 -3.56
CA LEU A 712 0.18 -29.51 -2.94
C LEU A 712 -0.08 -28.41 -3.98
N VAL A 713 -0.92 -27.43 -3.62
CA VAL A 713 -1.30 -26.31 -4.50
C VAL A 713 -0.08 -25.50 -4.94
N TRP A 714 0.81 -25.16 -4.01
CA TRP A 714 2.01 -24.36 -4.32
C TRP A 714 2.98 -25.10 -5.26
N ARG A 715 3.01 -26.45 -5.21
CA ARG A 715 3.83 -27.26 -6.11
C ARG A 715 3.27 -27.27 -7.53
N ALA A 716 1.94 -27.34 -7.68
CA ALA A 716 1.29 -27.19 -8.98
C ALA A 716 1.55 -25.78 -9.56
N ALA A 717 1.45 -24.74 -8.74
CA ALA A 717 1.79 -23.36 -9.11
C ALA A 717 3.26 -23.21 -9.55
N ARG A 718 4.19 -23.83 -8.82
CA ARG A 718 5.63 -23.82 -9.16
C ARG A 718 5.93 -24.57 -10.45
N ALA A 719 5.24 -25.69 -10.69
CA ALA A 719 5.37 -26.49 -11.89
C ALA A 719 4.88 -25.75 -13.14
N THR A 720 3.69 -25.14 -13.08
CA THR A 720 3.14 -24.39 -14.22
C THR A 720 3.96 -23.14 -14.53
N GLY A 721 4.54 -22.47 -13.53
CA GLY A 721 5.36 -21.27 -13.71
C GLY A 721 6.85 -21.55 -14.00
N ALA A 722 7.26 -22.79 -14.28
CA ALA A 722 8.66 -23.17 -14.50
C ALA A 722 9.14 -22.83 -15.93
N ALA A 723 9.05 -21.55 -16.30
CA ALA A 723 9.38 -21.06 -17.65
C ALA A 723 10.84 -21.37 -18.01
N PRO A 724 11.10 -22.12 -19.11
CA PRO A 724 12.45 -22.42 -19.56
C PRO A 724 13.27 -21.14 -19.74
N SER A 725 14.58 -21.20 -19.46
CA SER A 725 15.51 -20.06 -19.37
C SER A 725 15.34 -19.13 -18.16
N TYR A 726 14.14 -18.98 -17.60
CA TYR A 726 13.89 -18.11 -16.44
C TYR A 726 14.05 -18.87 -15.12
N PHE A 727 13.38 -20.02 -15.00
CA PHE A 727 13.44 -20.86 -13.82
C PHE A 727 13.87 -22.28 -14.19
N ARG A 728 14.53 -22.96 -13.26
CA ARG A 728 14.79 -24.40 -13.42
C ARG A 728 13.48 -25.18 -13.41
N ALA A 729 13.48 -26.32 -14.11
CA ALA A 729 12.40 -27.29 -14.08
C ALA A 729 12.07 -27.68 -12.63
N PHE A 730 10.79 -27.88 -12.34
CA PHE A 730 10.34 -28.31 -11.02
C PHE A 730 10.08 -29.81 -11.02
N GLY A 731 11.04 -30.58 -10.49
CA GLY A 731 11.03 -32.03 -10.61
C GLY A 731 11.05 -32.46 -12.08
N ARG A 732 9.94 -33.02 -12.54
CA ARG A 732 9.74 -33.47 -13.94
C ARG A 732 8.95 -32.49 -14.82
N PHE A 733 8.54 -31.36 -14.28
CA PHE A 733 7.64 -30.43 -14.94
C PHE A 733 8.37 -29.18 -15.47
N LEU A 734 7.98 -28.76 -16.67
CA LEU A 734 8.26 -27.46 -17.27
C LEU A 734 6.95 -26.65 -17.39
N ASP A 735 7.09 -25.37 -17.69
CA ASP A 735 5.95 -24.48 -17.93
C ASP A 735 4.98 -25.04 -18.98
N GLY A 736 3.68 -24.94 -18.68
CA GLY A 736 2.60 -25.35 -19.57
C GLY A 736 2.57 -24.56 -20.89
N GLY A 737 3.19 -23.39 -20.92
CA GLY A 737 3.28 -22.50 -22.07
C GLY A 737 3.95 -23.11 -23.29
N LEU A 738 4.76 -24.16 -23.12
CA LEU A 738 5.39 -24.88 -24.24
C LEU A 738 4.39 -25.67 -25.11
N ILE A 739 3.21 -26.01 -24.58
CA ILE A 739 2.19 -26.79 -25.29
C ILE A 739 0.86 -26.03 -25.34
N ALA A 740 0.42 -25.51 -24.20
CA ALA A 740 -0.92 -24.97 -24.00
C ALA A 740 -0.87 -23.57 -23.36
N ASN A 741 -0.13 -22.61 -23.95
CA ASN A 741 -0.01 -21.27 -23.37
C ASN A 741 -1.33 -20.52 -23.24
N ASN A 742 -2.23 -20.73 -24.20
CA ASN A 742 -3.65 -20.41 -24.09
C ASN A 742 -4.41 -21.72 -23.84
N PRO A 743 -4.90 -21.98 -22.61
CA PRO A 743 -5.47 -23.28 -22.25
C PRO A 743 -6.90 -23.49 -22.77
N THR A 744 -7.44 -22.60 -23.62
CA THR A 744 -8.87 -22.63 -23.99
C THR A 744 -9.27 -23.93 -24.68
N LEU A 745 -8.51 -24.36 -25.68
CA LEU A 745 -8.82 -25.58 -26.44
C LEU A 745 -8.64 -26.84 -25.57
N ASP A 746 -7.57 -26.90 -24.80
CA ASP A 746 -7.28 -28.00 -23.88
C ASP A 746 -8.35 -28.10 -22.79
N ALA A 747 -8.82 -26.97 -22.25
CA ALA A 747 -9.87 -26.93 -21.24
C ALA A 747 -11.23 -27.38 -21.80
N MET A 748 -11.58 -26.96 -23.02
CA MET A 748 -12.80 -27.45 -23.68
C MET A 748 -12.73 -28.96 -23.93
N THR A 749 -11.57 -29.46 -24.33
CA THR A 749 -11.32 -30.90 -24.54
C THR A 749 -11.48 -31.66 -23.23
N GLU A 750 -10.83 -31.20 -22.16
CA GLU A 750 -10.91 -31.78 -20.82
C GLU A 750 -12.34 -31.81 -20.28
N ILE A 751 -13.11 -30.72 -20.42
CA ILE A 751 -14.51 -30.68 -19.95
C ILE A 751 -15.38 -31.64 -20.75
N HIS A 752 -15.15 -31.74 -22.06
CA HIS A 752 -15.86 -32.70 -22.91
C HIS A 752 -15.56 -34.14 -22.48
N GLU A 753 -14.30 -34.51 -22.31
CA GLU A 753 -13.87 -35.84 -21.84
C GLU A 753 -14.42 -36.16 -20.45
N TYR A 754 -14.36 -35.19 -19.52
CA TYR A 754 -14.91 -35.32 -18.18
C TYR A 754 -16.43 -35.62 -18.20
N ASN A 755 -17.18 -34.87 -19.02
CA ASN A 755 -18.62 -35.08 -19.17
C ASN A 755 -18.95 -36.42 -19.84
N MET A 756 -18.16 -36.86 -20.82
CA MET A 756 -18.29 -38.18 -21.44
C MET A 756 -18.04 -39.30 -20.43
N ALA A 757 -17.00 -39.17 -19.61
CA ALA A 757 -16.68 -40.14 -18.56
C ALA A 757 -17.81 -40.24 -17.53
N LEU A 758 -18.39 -39.12 -17.10
CA LEU A 758 -19.55 -39.11 -16.21
C LEU A 758 -20.77 -39.81 -16.81
N ARG A 759 -21.08 -39.54 -18.07
CA ARG A 759 -22.21 -40.21 -18.76
C ARG A 759 -22.01 -41.72 -18.84
N ASN A 760 -20.80 -42.16 -19.17
CA ASN A 760 -20.45 -43.58 -19.23
C ASN A 760 -20.54 -44.25 -17.84
N ALA A 761 -20.12 -43.56 -16.78
CA ALA A 761 -20.22 -44.03 -15.41
C ALA A 761 -21.65 -43.97 -14.82
N GLY A 762 -22.67 -43.67 -15.63
CA GLY A 762 -24.07 -43.56 -15.17
C GLY A 762 -24.38 -42.29 -14.35
N ARG A 763 -23.49 -41.30 -14.36
CA ARG A 763 -23.58 -40.03 -13.61
C ARG A 763 -23.99 -38.86 -14.51
N GLU A 764 -24.91 -39.09 -15.42
CA GLU A 764 -25.32 -38.08 -16.43
C GLU A 764 -25.86 -36.78 -15.82
N SER A 765 -26.49 -36.86 -14.64
CA SER A 765 -27.00 -35.68 -13.94
C SER A 765 -25.94 -34.66 -13.54
N GLU A 766 -24.66 -35.07 -13.48
CA GLU A 766 -23.51 -34.21 -13.14
C GLU A 766 -22.81 -33.64 -14.39
N ALA A 767 -23.12 -34.17 -15.59
CA ALA A 767 -22.44 -33.82 -16.84
C ALA A 767 -23.02 -32.52 -17.43
N ILE A 768 -22.40 -31.40 -17.10
CA ILE A 768 -22.85 -30.05 -17.51
C ILE A 768 -22.00 -29.59 -18.71
N PRO A 769 -22.59 -29.41 -19.91
CA PRO A 769 -21.86 -28.91 -21.07
C PRO A 769 -21.42 -27.45 -20.88
N VAL A 770 -20.36 -27.05 -21.57
CA VAL A 770 -19.92 -25.65 -21.56
C VAL A 770 -20.99 -24.78 -22.21
N SER A 771 -21.33 -23.65 -21.59
CA SER A 771 -22.33 -22.70 -22.11
C SER A 771 -21.75 -21.36 -22.53
N VAL A 772 -20.60 -20.97 -21.99
CA VAL A 772 -19.90 -19.73 -22.32
C VAL A 772 -18.43 -19.89 -22.00
N VAL A 773 -17.59 -19.35 -22.89
CA VAL A 773 -16.13 -19.36 -22.73
C VAL A 773 -15.63 -17.93 -22.71
N MET A 774 -14.89 -17.61 -21.65
CA MET A 774 -14.15 -16.36 -21.51
C MET A 774 -12.66 -16.67 -21.51
N SER A 775 -11.91 -16.08 -22.44
CA SER A 775 -10.45 -16.21 -22.54
C SER A 775 -9.78 -14.85 -22.36
N LEU A 776 -8.80 -14.79 -21.47
CA LEU A 776 -8.05 -13.58 -21.12
C LEU A 776 -6.57 -13.70 -21.48
N GLY A 777 -6.07 -12.74 -22.26
CA GLY A 777 -4.68 -12.65 -22.67
C GLY A 777 -3.82 -11.73 -21.81
N THR A 778 -2.50 -11.92 -21.86
CA THR A 778 -1.52 -11.12 -21.09
C THR A 778 -0.98 -9.90 -21.84
N GLY A 779 -1.74 -9.35 -22.79
CA GLY A 779 -1.37 -8.22 -23.64
C GLY A 779 -0.82 -8.62 -25.01
N HIS A 780 -1.19 -7.88 -26.05
CA HIS A 780 -0.59 -7.96 -27.38
C HIS A 780 0.63 -7.05 -27.48
N ILE A 781 1.78 -7.62 -27.82
CA ILE A 781 2.97 -6.81 -28.12
C ILE A 781 2.73 -6.01 -29.43
N PRO A 782 3.27 -4.78 -29.53
CA PRO A 782 3.22 -4.03 -30.79
C PRO A 782 4.02 -4.75 -31.87
N VAL A 783 3.61 -4.54 -33.13
CA VAL A 783 4.32 -5.13 -34.27
C VAL A 783 5.66 -4.42 -34.43
N THR A 784 6.75 -5.17 -34.41
CA THR A 784 8.09 -4.64 -34.67
C THR A 784 8.64 -5.23 -35.96
N GLU A 785 9.22 -4.41 -36.82
CA GLU A 785 9.94 -4.90 -38.00
C GLU A 785 11.17 -5.72 -37.60
N LEU A 786 11.22 -6.97 -38.07
CA LEU A 786 12.42 -7.80 -37.97
C LEU A 786 13.36 -7.43 -39.12
N LYS A 787 14.59 -7.02 -38.79
CA LYS A 787 15.64 -6.78 -39.79
C LYS A 787 16.07 -8.12 -40.42
N ASP A 788 16.08 -8.17 -41.74
CA ASP A 788 16.35 -9.31 -42.64
C ASP A 788 16.98 -10.55 -41.98
N ILE A 789 16.20 -11.64 -41.88
CA ILE A 789 16.67 -12.95 -41.41
C ILE A 789 17.32 -13.67 -42.60
N ASP A 790 18.61 -13.39 -42.81
CA ASP A 790 19.39 -14.05 -43.86
C ASP A 790 20.09 -15.31 -43.30
N VAL A 791 19.59 -16.50 -43.67
CA VAL A 791 20.05 -17.80 -43.16
C VAL A 791 20.66 -18.59 -44.31
N PHE A 792 21.68 -18.02 -44.95
CA PHE A 792 22.51 -18.76 -45.91
C PHE A 792 23.81 -19.25 -45.28
N ARG A 793 24.31 -20.37 -45.83
CA ARG A 793 25.52 -21.07 -45.40
C ARG A 793 26.74 -20.14 -45.57
N PRO A 794 27.57 -19.89 -44.55
CA PRO A 794 28.65 -18.90 -44.62
C PRO A 794 29.76 -19.32 -45.59
N GLU A 795 30.26 -18.38 -46.41
CA GLU A 795 31.52 -18.55 -47.16
C GLU A 795 32.71 -17.82 -46.47
N SER A 796 32.47 -17.05 -45.39
CA SER A 796 33.49 -16.27 -44.68
C SER A 796 33.36 -16.30 -43.15
N ILE A 797 34.44 -15.97 -42.43
CA ILE A 797 34.52 -15.92 -40.95
C ILE A 797 33.57 -14.85 -40.37
N TRP A 798 33.34 -13.74 -41.07
CA TRP A 798 32.39 -12.69 -40.65
C TRP A 798 30.93 -13.14 -40.79
N ASP A 799 30.65 -14.05 -41.72
CA ASP A 799 29.32 -14.63 -41.95
C ASP A 799 28.95 -15.66 -40.87
N THR A 800 29.93 -16.23 -40.17
CA THR A 800 29.68 -17.14 -39.03
C THR A 800 29.04 -16.41 -37.84
N ALA A 801 29.40 -15.15 -37.59
CA ALA A 801 28.78 -14.34 -36.53
C ALA A 801 27.35 -13.96 -36.91
N LYS A 802 27.11 -13.61 -38.18
CA LYS A 802 25.76 -13.38 -38.72
C LYS A 802 24.90 -14.64 -38.68
N LEU A 803 25.47 -15.82 -38.97
CA LEU A 803 24.78 -17.10 -38.85
C LEU A 803 24.43 -17.44 -37.40
N ALA A 804 25.35 -17.23 -36.45
CA ALA A 804 25.07 -17.46 -35.02
C ALA A 804 23.95 -16.54 -34.52
N TYR A 805 23.97 -15.27 -34.94
CA TYR A 805 22.88 -14.31 -34.67
C TYR A 805 21.56 -14.78 -35.33
N GLY A 806 21.59 -15.19 -36.60
CA GLY A 806 20.43 -15.71 -37.32
C GLY A 806 19.83 -16.98 -36.69
N ILE A 807 20.66 -17.93 -36.28
CA ILE A 807 20.23 -19.16 -35.57
C ILE A 807 19.60 -18.81 -34.22
N SER A 808 20.18 -17.86 -33.47
CA SER A 808 19.58 -17.40 -32.21
C SER A 808 18.22 -16.75 -32.43
N THR A 809 18.07 -15.92 -33.47
CA THR A 809 16.80 -15.28 -33.83
C THR A 809 15.75 -16.32 -34.22
N ILE A 810 16.11 -17.32 -35.02
CA ILE A 810 15.21 -18.44 -35.36
C ILE A 810 14.82 -19.24 -34.11
N GLY A 811 15.78 -19.52 -33.21
CA GLY A 811 15.52 -20.20 -31.95
C GLY A 811 14.48 -19.45 -31.10
N ASN A 812 14.62 -18.14 -30.99
CA ASN A 812 13.63 -17.29 -30.30
C ASN A 812 12.28 -17.32 -31.01
N LEU A 813 12.24 -17.16 -32.34
CA LEU A 813 10.99 -17.25 -33.12
C LEU A 813 10.27 -18.59 -32.95
N LEU A 814 11.00 -19.70 -32.87
CA LEU A 814 10.42 -21.01 -32.60
C LEU A 814 9.80 -21.09 -31.20
N VAL A 815 10.46 -20.51 -30.19
CA VAL A 815 9.91 -20.42 -28.84
C VAL A 815 8.69 -19.51 -28.81
N ASP A 816 8.71 -18.36 -29.49
CA ASP A 816 7.59 -17.43 -29.59
C ASP A 816 6.37 -18.09 -30.26
N GLN A 817 6.59 -18.86 -31.32
CA GLN A 817 5.52 -19.63 -31.97
C GLN A 817 5.00 -20.77 -31.09
N ALA A 818 5.89 -21.52 -30.43
CA ALA A 818 5.50 -22.61 -29.54
C ALA A 818 4.73 -22.11 -28.31
N THR A 819 5.05 -20.90 -27.83
CA THR A 819 4.42 -20.26 -26.68
C THR A 819 3.36 -19.23 -27.08
N CYS A 820 2.91 -19.24 -28.33
CA CYS A 820 1.93 -18.27 -28.81
C CYS A 820 0.57 -18.47 -28.12
N SER A 821 0.10 -17.45 -27.40
CA SER A 821 -1.19 -17.45 -26.71
C SER A 821 -2.31 -16.75 -27.49
N ASP A 822 -1.98 -16.15 -28.63
CA ASP A 822 -2.92 -15.42 -29.48
C ASP A 822 -2.82 -15.84 -30.97
N GLY A 823 -3.60 -15.21 -31.84
CA GLY A 823 -3.65 -15.54 -33.27
C GLY A 823 -4.48 -16.80 -33.53
N ARG A 824 -3.87 -17.84 -34.12
CA ARG A 824 -4.64 -19.01 -34.61
C ARG A 824 -5.26 -19.84 -33.49
N VAL A 825 -4.68 -19.86 -32.29
CA VAL A 825 -5.27 -20.58 -31.15
C VAL A 825 -6.63 -19.98 -30.76
N VAL A 826 -6.73 -18.64 -30.78
CA VAL A 826 -7.97 -17.90 -30.53
C VAL A 826 -8.97 -18.11 -31.66
N ASP A 827 -8.54 -18.06 -32.93
CA ASP A 827 -9.41 -18.36 -34.08
C ASP A 827 -10.06 -19.74 -33.97
N ARG A 828 -9.25 -20.76 -33.65
CA ARG A 828 -9.70 -22.14 -33.50
C ARG A 828 -10.73 -22.23 -32.38
N ALA A 829 -10.43 -21.68 -31.20
CA ALA A 829 -11.36 -21.70 -30.07
C ALA A 829 -12.68 -21.00 -30.41
N ARG A 830 -12.62 -19.82 -31.04
CA ARG A 830 -13.79 -19.06 -31.49
C ARG A 830 -14.64 -19.84 -32.50
N ALA A 831 -14.01 -20.44 -33.51
CA ALA A 831 -14.70 -21.24 -34.51
C ALA A 831 -15.38 -22.46 -33.89
N TRP A 832 -14.68 -23.20 -33.01
CA TRP A 832 -15.26 -24.35 -32.32
C TRP A 832 -16.42 -23.98 -31.39
N CYS A 833 -16.29 -22.88 -30.64
CA CYS A 833 -17.39 -22.34 -29.83
C CYS A 833 -18.61 -21.99 -30.68
N SER A 834 -18.40 -21.36 -31.84
CA SER A 834 -19.48 -21.05 -32.78
C SER A 834 -20.14 -22.31 -33.33
N THR A 835 -19.38 -23.37 -33.63
CA THR A 835 -19.93 -24.64 -34.14
C THR A 835 -20.83 -25.34 -33.10
N ILE A 836 -20.49 -25.25 -31.82
CA ILE A 836 -21.31 -25.81 -30.73
C ILE A 836 -22.35 -24.83 -30.17
N GLY A 837 -22.49 -23.64 -30.77
CA GLY A 837 -23.52 -22.67 -30.43
C GLY A 837 -23.31 -21.91 -29.11
N ILE A 838 -22.06 -21.76 -28.65
CA ILE A 838 -21.75 -21.04 -27.40
C ILE A 838 -20.99 -19.73 -27.65
N PRO A 839 -21.27 -18.67 -26.88
CA PRO A 839 -20.52 -17.41 -26.98
C PRO A 839 -19.07 -17.57 -26.49
N TYR A 840 -18.15 -17.00 -27.27
CA TYR A 840 -16.72 -16.91 -26.97
C TYR A 840 -16.29 -15.45 -26.82
N PHE A 841 -15.82 -15.09 -25.62
CA PHE A 841 -15.31 -13.76 -25.32
C PHE A 841 -13.79 -13.80 -25.15
N ARG A 842 -13.07 -13.11 -26.04
CA ARG A 842 -11.64 -12.82 -25.90
C ARG A 842 -11.44 -11.35 -25.51
N PHE A 843 -10.66 -11.13 -24.46
CA PHE A 843 -10.13 -9.82 -24.09
C PHE A 843 -8.61 -9.91 -23.99
N ASN A 844 -7.94 -9.04 -24.72
CA ASN A 844 -6.50 -8.93 -24.72
C ASN A 844 -6.14 -7.50 -25.14
N PRO A 845 -5.62 -6.64 -24.25
CA PRO A 845 -5.32 -5.25 -24.58
C PRO A 845 -4.06 -5.14 -25.45
N GLN A 846 -4.03 -4.14 -26.33
CA GLN A 846 -2.81 -3.77 -27.05
C GLN A 846 -1.83 -3.08 -26.09
N LEU A 847 -0.61 -3.56 -26.04
CA LEU A 847 0.47 -2.95 -25.27
C LEU A 847 1.15 -1.84 -26.08
N SER A 848 1.60 -0.80 -25.39
CA SER A 848 2.34 0.32 -25.99
C SER A 848 3.77 -0.02 -26.38
N GLU A 849 4.38 -1.00 -25.70
CA GLU A 849 5.75 -1.45 -25.91
C GLU A 849 5.84 -2.96 -25.61
N ASP A 850 6.94 -3.60 -26.03
CA ASP A 850 7.21 -4.99 -25.69
C ASP A 850 7.69 -5.11 -24.23
N ILE A 851 6.86 -5.74 -23.40
CA ILE A 851 7.13 -5.96 -21.97
C ILE A 851 7.65 -7.39 -21.78
N ALA A 852 8.91 -7.48 -21.34
CA ALA A 852 9.55 -8.75 -21.02
C ALA A 852 8.83 -9.50 -19.89
N MET A 853 8.94 -10.83 -19.89
CA MET A 853 8.26 -11.69 -18.91
C MET A 853 8.76 -11.53 -17.46
N ASP A 854 9.94 -10.94 -17.28
CA ASP A 854 10.60 -10.64 -16.00
C ASP A 854 10.83 -9.14 -15.79
N GLU A 855 10.09 -8.27 -16.50
CA GLU A 855 10.16 -6.82 -16.34
C GLU A 855 9.93 -6.42 -14.87
N LYS A 856 10.75 -5.47 -14.41
CA LYS A 856 10.75 -4.99 -13.02
C LYS A 856 10.45 -3.51 -12.91
N ASP A 857 10.60 -2.76 -14.00
CA ASP A 857 10.38 -1.32 -14.00
C ASP A 857 8.92 -1.01 -13.66
N ASP A 858 8.71 -0.41 -12.49
CA ASP A 858 7.40 -0.02 -11.99
C ASP A 858 6.67 0.91 -12.97
N GLN A 859 7.39 1.78 -13.68
CA GLN A 859 6.79 2.75 -14.59
C GLN A 859 6.16 2.04 -15.77
N LYS A 860 6.90 1.10 -16.38
CA LYS A 860 6.43 0.31 -17.52
C LYS A 860 5.24 -0.57 -17.14
N LEU A 861 5.33 -1.24 -15.99
CA LEU A 861 4.26 -2.11 -15.50
C LEU A 861 2.99 -1.30 -15.15
N VAL A 862 3.14 -0.13 -14.52
CA VAL A 862 2.00 0.76 -14.24
C VAL A 862 1.39 1.29 -15.54
N ASN A 863 2.20 1.64 -16.54
CA ASN A 863 1.70 2.09 -17.84
C ASN A 863 0.92 0.98 -18.56
N MET A 864 1.46 -0.25 -18.58
CA MET A 864 0.77 -1.45 -19.08
C MET A 864 -0.58 -1.68 -18.38
N LEU A 865 -0.60 -1.56 -17.05
CA LEU A 865 -1.82 -1.69 -16.26
C LEU A 865 -2.84 -0.58 -16.53
N TRP A 866 -2.38 0.66 -16.71
CA TRP A 866 -3.25 1.77 -17.06
C TRP A 866 -3.88 1.59 -18.45
N HIS A 867 -3.09 1.20 -19.46
CA HIS A 867 -3.63 0.85 -20.78
C HIS A 867 -4.68 -0.25 -20.70
N THR A 868 -4.41 -1.29 -19.90
CA THR A 868 -5.38 -2.37 -19.66
C THR A 868 -6.68 -1.84 -19.06
N LYS A 869 -6.59 -0.96 -18.05
CA LYS A 869 -7.77 -0.35 -17.42
C LYS A 869 -8.56 0.52 -18.40
N ALA A 870 -7.87 1.34 -19.20
CA ALA A 870 -8.49 2.16 -20.24
C ALA A 870 -9.17 1.30 -21.32
N TYR A 871 -8.52 0.22 -21.76
CA TYR A 871 -9.09 -0.77 -22.69
C TYR A 871 -10.38 -1.39 -22.14
N MET A 872 -10.38 -1.80 -20.87
CA MET A 872 -11.57 -2.38 -20.23
C MET A 872 -12.70 -1.36 -20.12
N HIS A 873 -12.40 -0.09 -19.81
CA HIS A 873 -13.41 0.97 -19.79
C HIS A 873 -13.97 1.26 -21.19
N ALA A 874 -13.14 1.31 -22.22
CA ALA A 874 -13.56 1.48 -23.62
C ALA A 874 -14.45 0.31 -24.10
N ASN A 875 -14.16 -0.91 -23.65
CA ASN A 875 -14.90 -2.12 -23.98
C ASN A 875 -16.04 -2.47 -22.99
N ARG A 876 -16.43 -1.53 -22.13
CA ARG A 876 -17.41 -1.76 -21.05
C ARG A 876 -18.73 -2.38 -21.52
N ASN A 877 -19.24 -2.00 -22.68
CA ASN A 877 -20.49 -2.56 -23.21
C ASN A 877 -20.36 -4.06 -23.52
N LYS A 878 -19.24 -4.48 -24.12
CA LYS A 878 -18.94 -5.89 -24.40
C LYS A 878 -18.77 -6.69 -23.11
N ILE A 879 -18.18 -6.08 -22.07
CA ILE A 879 -18.05 -6.70 -20.74
C ILE A 879 -19.43 -6.88 -20.08
N ILE A 880 -20.31 -5.88 -20.17
CA ILE A 880 -21.69 -5.98 -19.65
C ILE A 880 -22.46 -7.08 -20.38
N GLU A 881 -22.34 -7.16 -21.71
CA GLU A 881 -22.91 -8.24 -22.52
C GLU A 881 -22.44 -9.61 -22.03
N MET A 882 -21.12 -9.80 -21.86
CA MET A 882 -20.55 -11.03 -21.29
C MET A 882 -21.09 -11.34 -19.90
N ILE A 883 -21.16 -10.35 -19.00
CA ILE A 883 -21.68 -10.53 -17.64
C ILE A 883 -23.15 -11.00 -17.68
N ASN A 884 -23.94 -10.52 -18.63
CA ASN A 884 -25.32 -10.97 -18.79
C ASN A 884 -25.42 -12.44 -19.24
N PHE A 885 -24.46 -12.95 -20.02
CA PHE A 885 -24.38 -14.38 -20.33
C PHE A 885 -23.93 -15.25 -19.13
N LEU A 886 -23.21 -14.67 -18.16
CA LEU A 886 -22.72 -15.38 -16.97
C LEU A 886 -23.75 -15.45 -15.83
N LYS A 887 -24.73 -14.54 -15.83
CA LYS A 887 -25.87 -14.48 -14.90
C LYS A 887 -27.01 -15.38 -15.36
#